data_AF-L9XXX6-F1
#
_entry.id   AF-L9XXX6-F1
#
_cell.length_a   1.000
_cell.length_b   1.000
_cell.length_c   1.000
_cell.angle_alpha   90.00
_cell.angle_beta   90.00
_cell.angle_gamma   90.00
#
_symmetry.space_group_name_H-M   'P 1'
#
loop_
_entity.id
_entity.type
_entity.pdbx_description
1 polymer ?
#
loop_
_entity_poly.entity_id
_entity_poly.type
_entity_poly.pdbx_seq_one_letter_code
_entity_poly.pdbx_strand_id
1 'polypeptide(L)'
;MATDVSEESDKRGEIFSDDEFWYKLDVDWEEVKEEFESEQSDDDTDSEEDDDAADGPETIAEALLYEFAKGKKKTIEAEHETVSIFVSTVQAKADTEVRQAMRSLYVDHQWSLKQKQDKFDCDQIESVLSQLSSDGTVVREEVNGDYDILWPGNSAIDKEVRDSEVTARKLLKTEPVIVKKSDDGRFVVRGANKSRSKIVDRVRANTTAESVEPNRKQESVSDRVHEALTEQESTFREHFKIIETNYTDSALPSRPNLSLKNSKGLEDDLYELHESGYLPAGGMSGLSSFRVEDVVYGGRHKIELTHRRDGFLFNSEATRKTDEERERFERRFATIADIEFDTIYEYGSADKRYLLNQILSEDYDAYQLFYDKLPDELQEFVDDVLKTDDDDELELVEEKKCQECGYEADPDAEECNDCGEEQFTDVRATKTKVTDNAIATKINYALKNISPSHDRVDFLSFETTTRELTKERVSEADVKIHRDRGDADLISRRQVFFAPTGSGARLQRFNDYMLEGVYVTYGKSAGRQFTGYGSLTLYDLLFNEQADTDKLVGNAVYSAVTGVQDRIAAQSREANKIAEKYLAITDEIDSVSNNKDRLKEYFGSGNYFEKQVFYLAKYVFKRSERWGKQNKRESDGAVIFPQQNRDKDRVLSFDAKLSYEEDGYNFTPSEEDQATRYILHDNDWERLKVKTGDNQLDAHILLSQNFDEDKFRSMADSIRSHFDVFTDDKVTTTIGFMTLEALVELFKLKRELYEYQGKGDLVTDFNRFFYEAATITEDRENYALITTEQIDEIDRKVTRIASELGDDRLRPYSPAGRET
;
A
#
# COMPACT_ATOMS: atom_id res chain seq x y z
N MET A 1 64.74 32.56 37.89
CA MET A 1 65.48 31.64 37.00
C MET A 1 64.90 31.88 35.63
N ALA A 2 65.47 32.84 34.90
CA ALA A 2 66.48 32.55 33.87
C ALA A 2 65.88 31.64 32.78
N THR A 3 65.24 32.32 31.82
CA THR A 3 65.22 32.05 30.37
C THR A 3 65.83 30.73 29.92
N ASP A 4 65.01 29.90 29.29
CA ASP A 4 65.43 29.14 28.12
C ASP A 4 64.47 29.50 26.98
N VAL A 5 64.94 30.44 26.15
CA VAL A 5 64.39 30.82 24.86
C VAL A 5 65.41 30.30 23.85
N SER A 6 65.11 29.15 23.25
CA SER A 6 65.75 28.56 22.05
C SER A 6 65.16 27.16 21.91
N GLU A 7 64.51 26.71 20.84
CA GLU A 7 64.69 26.97 19.41
C GLU A 7 63.33 26.75 18.70
N GLU A 8 62.61 27.81 18.31
CA GLU A 8 61.72 27.76 17.14
C GLU A 8 62.56 28.23 15.97
N SER A 9 63.36 27.33 15.42
CA SER A 9 63.99 27.55 14.13
C SER A 9 62.92 27.44 13.05
N ASP A 10 62.90 28.48 12.23
CA ASP A 10 62.19 28.68 10.97
C ASP A 10 62.34 27.44 10.05
N LYS A 11 61.50 26.42 10.26
CA LYS A 11 61.39 25.22 9.41
C LYS A 11 60.38 25.53 8.31
N ARG A 12 60.83 26.29 7.30
CA ARG A 12 60.04 26.50 6.07
C ARG A 12 60.04 25.22 5.25
N GLY A 13 58.87 24.69 4.92
CA GLY A 13 58.68 23.61 3.95
C GLY A 13 58.45 22.21 4.51
N GLU A 14 58.35 22.01 5.83
CA GLU A 14 58.01 20.71 6.41
C GLU A 14 56.54 20.34 6.17
N ILE A 15 55.63 21.33 6.10
CA ILE A 15 54.21 21.13 5.82
C ILE A 15 53.93 20.48 4.45
N PHE A 16 54.70 20.83 3.42
CA PHE A 16 54.55 20.23 2.09
C PHE A 16 55.08 18.78 2.04
N SER A 17 55.70 18.32 3.12
CA SER A 17 56.17 16.96 3.33
C SER A 17 55.30 16.16 4.31
N ASP A 18 54.25 16.77 4.87
CA ASP A 18 53.32 16.19 5.86
C ASP A 18 52.12 15.59 5.12
N ASP A 19 52.22 14.30 4.76
CA ASP A 19 51.20 13.57 4.03
C ASP A 19 49.85 13.53 4.76
N GLU A 20 49.85 13.32 6.08
CA GLU A 20 48.64 13.31 6.90
C GLU A 20 47.86 14.64 6.82
N PHE A 21 48.56 15.77 6.78
CA PHE A 21 47.95 17.09 6.62
C PHE A 21 47.20 17.23 5.28
N TRP A 22 47.82 16.82 4.17
CA TRP A 22 47.21 16.94 2.85
C TRP A 22 46.04 15.97 2.65
N TYR A 23 46.14 14.75 3.16
CA TYR A 23 45.02 13.80 3.14
C TYR A 23 43.79 14.31 3.91
N LYS A 24 43.98 15.04 5.03
CA LYS A 24 42.87 15.67 5.77
C LYS A 24 42.14 16.75 4.96
N LEU A 25 42.80 17.35 3.98
CA LEU A 25 42.26 18.42 3.13
C LEU A 25 41.74 17.92 1.77
N ASP A 26 41.50 16.61 1.67
CA ASP A 26 41.05 15.92 0.45
C ASP A 26 42.06 16.00 -0.71
N VAL A 27 43.37 15.98 -0.43
CA VAL A 27 44.46 15.93 -1.42
C VAL A 27 45.26 14.63 -1.26
N ASP A 28 45.41 13.85 -2.33
CA ASP A 28 46.26 12.66 -2.36
C ASP A 28 47.72 13.06 -2.56
N TRP A 29 48.47 13.13 -1.46
CA TRP A 29 49.85 13.61 -1.48
C TRP A 29 50.77 12.71 -2.30
N GLU A 30 50.56 11.39 -2.26
CA GLU A 30 51.41 10.44 -3.00
C GLU A 30 51.12 10.48 -4.50
N GLU A 31 49.84 10.55 -4.90
CA GLU A 31 49.44 10.69 -6.31
C GLU A 31 50.00 11.98 -6.92
N VAL A 32 49.83 13.13 -6.25
CA VAL A 32 50.37 14.42 -6.72
C VAL A 32 51.90 14.38 -6.82
N LYS A 33 52.57 13.68 -5.90
CA LYS A 33 54.02 13.53 -5.93
C LYS A 33 54.47 12.62 -7.07
N GLU A 34 53.80 11.49 -7.30
CA GLU A 34 54.11 10.58 -8.41
C GLU A 34 53.88 11.25 -9.77
N GLU A 35 52.77 11.98 -9.93
CA GLU A 35 52.47 12.77 -11.13
C GLU A 35 53.56 13.82 -11.37
N PHE A 36 53.89 14.63 -10.36
CA PHE A 36 54.94 15.65 -10.45
C PHE A 36 56.33 15.08 -10.77
N GLU A 37 56.72 13.98 -10.12
CA GLU A 37 58.01 13.31 -10.38
C GLU A 37 58.05 12.66 -11.77
N SER A 38 56.92 12.18 -12.30
CA SER A 38 56.83 11.63 -13.65
C SER A 38 56.93 12.71 -14.73
N GLU A 39 56.26 13.85 -14.55
CA GLU A 39 56.31 14.99 -15.48
C GLU A 39 57.70 15.64 -15.53
N GLN A 40 58.46 15.64 -14.42
CA GLN A 40 59.86 16.10 -14.42
C GLN A 40 60.85 15.09 -15.05
N SER A 41 60.46 13.83 -15.22
CA SER A 41 61.33 12.78 -15.76
C SER A 41 61.26 12.62 -17.28
N ASP A 42 60.20 13.15 -17.91
CA ASP A 42 59.98 13.08 -19.36
C ASP A 42 60.60 14.26 -20.14
N ASP A 43 61.22 15.22 -19.44
CA ASP A 43 61.82 16.46 -20.00
C ASP A 43 63.17 16.24 -20.73
N ASP A 44 63.59 14.99 -20.92
CA ASP A 44 64.77 14.60 -21.73
C ASP A 44 64.42 14.22 -23.19
N THR A 45 63.18 14.45 -23.64
CA THR A 45 62.78 14.19 -25.03
C THR A 45 62.34 15.45 -25.76
N ASP A 46 63.23 15.97 -26.60
CA ASP A 46 63.00 17.01 -27.61
C ASP A 46 61.62 16.85 -28.29
N SER A 47 60.68 17.75 -27.99
CA SER A 47 59.60 18.08 -28.92
C SER A 47 59.32 19.57 -28.88
N GLU A 48 59.59 20.21 -30.02
CA GLU A 48 59.30 21.61 -30.31
C GLU A 48 57.79 21.84 -30.49
N GLU A 49 57.37 23.07 -30.17
CA GLU A 49 56.13 23.76 -30.59
C GLU A 49 54.82 23.43 -29.83
N ASP A 50 54.47 24.27 -28.84
CA ASP A 50 53.30 25.16 -28.92
C ASP A 50 53.27 26.16 -27.73
N ASP A 51 53.52 27.44 -28.05
CA ASP A 51 53.39 28.60 -27.15
C ASP A 51 51.91 28.88 -26.87
N ASP A 52 51.43 28.52 -25.67
CA ASP A 52 50.36 29.19 -24.87
C ASP A 52 49.89 28.32 -23.65
N ALA A 53 50.67 27.32 -23.23
CA ALA A 53 50.40 26.58 -21.98
C ALA A 53 50.94 27.36 -20.78
N ALA A 54 50.09 27.62 -19.79
CA ALA A 54 50.53 28.13 -18.49
C ALA A 54 51.60 27.18 -17.92
N ASP A 55 52.77 27.73 -17.54
CA ASP A 55 53.87 26.98 -16.92
C ASP A 55 53.30 26.03 -15.85
N GLY A 56 53.63 24.73 -15.99
CA GLY A 56 53.29 23.73 -14.99
C GLY A 56 53.90 24.05 -13.62
N PRO A 57 53.49 23.37 -12.55
CA PRO A 57 54.07 23.61 -11.22
C PRO A 57 55.59 23.41 -11.26
N GLU A 58 56.38 24.36 -10.77
CA GLU A 58 57.84 24.26 -10.71
C GLU A 58 58.30 23.50 -9.46
N THR A 59 57.44 23.41 -8.44
CA THR A 59 57.74 22.75 -7.16
C THR A 59 56.59 21.84 -6.70
N ILE A 60 56.91 20.80 -5.92
CA ILE A 60 55.89 19.94 -5.29
C ILE A 60 54.90 20.74 -4.41
N ALA A 61 55.37 21.85 -3.83
CA ALA A 61 54.53 22.75 -3.05
C ALA A 61 53.46 23.42 -3.93
N GLU A 62 53.83 23.89 -5.13
CA GLU A 62 52.88 24.43 -6.10
C GLU A 62 51.91 23.35 -6.60
N ALA A 63 52.41 22.16 -6.92
CA ALA A 63 51.58 21.04 -7.37
C ALA A 63 50.49 20.69 -6.33
N LEU A 64 50.85 20.57 -5.05
CA LEU A 64 49.92 20.32 -3.95
C LEU A 64 48.89 21.44 -3.76
N LEU A 65 49.30 22.71 -3.90
CA LEU A 65 48.40 23.87 -3.80
C LEU A 65 47.44 23.95 -4.99
N TYR A 66 47.90 23.64 -6.20
CA TYR A 66 47.05 23.54 -7.38
C TYR A 66 46.05 22.38 -7.26
N GLU A 67 46.48 21.23 -6.73
CA GLU A 67 45.58 20.10 -6.48
C GLU A 67 44.51 20.46 -5.44
N PHE A 68 44.90 21.09 -4.34
CA PHE A 68 43.95 21.59 -3.35
C PHE A 68 42.92 22.55 -3.95
N ALA A 69 43.35 23.40 -4.89
CA ALA A 69 42.49 24.36 -5.57
C ALA A 69 41.48 23.71 -6.53
N LYS A 70 41.71 22.47 -6.99
CA LYS A 70 40.73 21.73 -7.81
C LYS A 70 39.42 21.59 -7.02
N GLY A 71 38.31 22.02 -7.64
CA GLY A 71 36.98 22.06 -7.02
C GLY A 71 36.72 23.22 -6.04
N LYS A 72 37.74 23.97 -5.62
CA LYS A 72 37.64 25.08 -4.65
C LYS A 72 37.84 26.48 -5.27
N LYS A 73 37.99 26.55 -6.59
CA LYS A 73 38.26 27.77 -7.37
C LYS A 73 37.39 28.97 -6.95
N LYS A 74 36.06 28.82 -6.88
CA LYS A 74 35.15 29.92 -6.52
C LYS A 74 35.40 30.47 -5.11
N THR A 75 35.73 29.60 -4.15
CA THR A 75 36.03 29.98 -2.76
C THR A 75 37.37 30.71 -2.71
N ILE A 76 38.38 30.19 -3.41
CA ILE A 76 39.70 30.83 -3.52
C ILE A 76 39.59 32.19 -4.21
N GLU A 77 38.83 32.28 -5.29
CA GLU A 77 38.64 33.52 -6.07
C GLU A 77 37.88 34.63 -5.31
N ALA A 78 37.20 34.29 -4.22
CA ALA A 78 36.54 35.26 -3.36
C ALA A 78 37.54 36.00 -2.44
N GLU A 79 38.65 35.35 -2.07
CA GLU A 79 39.68 35.92 -1.18
C GLU A 79 40.96 36.32 -1.93
N HIS A 80 41.25 35.65 -3.04
CA HIS A 80 42.40 35.84 -3.90
C HIS A 80 41.94 36.09 -5.33
N GLU A 81 42.46 37.08 -6.03
CA GLU A 81 41.96 37.42 -7.38
C GLU A 81 42.07 36.27 -8.39
N THR A 82 43.06 35.39 -8.24
CA THR A 82 43.22 34.17 -9.06
C THR A 82 43.85 33.02 -8.25
N VAL A 83 43.71 31.78 -8.75
CA VAL A 83 44.37 30.60 -8.17
C VAL A 83 45.90 30.75 -8.16
N SER A 84 46.50 31.32 -9.21
CA SER A 84 47.97 31.53 -9.26
C SER A 84 48.44 32.55 -8.22
N ILE A 85 47.64 33.59 -7.93
CA ILE A 85 47.92 34.53 -6.84
C ILE A 85 47.80 33.84 -5.47
N PHE A 86 46.82 32.96 -5.29
CA PHE A 86 46.71 32.13 -4.10
C PHE A 86 47.95 31.26 -3.89
N VAL A 87 48.38 30.50 -4.91
CA VAL A 87 49.54 29.60 -4.83
C VAL A 87 50.80 30.37 -4.42
N SER A 88 51.14 31.44 -5.14
CA SER A 88 52.32 32.27 -4.83
C SER A 88 52.25 32.95 -3.46
N THR A 89 51.07 33.39 -3.03
CA THR A 89 50.87 34.03 -1.73
C THR A 89 51.00 33.04 -0.58
N VAL A 90 50.49 31.82 -0.73
CA VAL A 90 50.53 30.79 0.32
C VAL A 90 51.92 30.19 0.44
N GLN A 91 52.60 29.91 -0.67
CA GLN A 91 53.96 29.37 -0.69
C GLN A 91 54.99 30.29 -0.01
N ALA A 92 54.77 31.60 -0.03
CA ALA A 92 55.66 32.60 0.59
C ALA A 92 55.51 32.71 2.12
N LYS A 93 54.52 32.05 2.73
CA LYS A 93 54.20 32.12 4.16
C LYS A 93 54.98 31.08 4.98
N ALA A 94 55.02 31.28 6.30
CA ALA A 94 55.53 30.27 7.22
C ALA A 94 54.57 29.08 7.34
N ASP A 95 55.05 27.88 7.63
CA ASP A 95 54.26 26.65 7.69
C ASP A 95 53.01 26.76 8.59
N THR A 96 53.08 27.48 9.71
CA THR A 96 51.94 27.73 10.60
C THR A 96 50.84 28.56 9.93
N GLU A 97 51.23 29.59 9.17
CA GLU A 97 50.32 30.44 8.41
C GLU A 97 49.75 29.72 7.19
N VAL A 98 50.53 28.82 6.56
CA VAL A 98 50.04 27.93 5.50
C VAL A 98 48.98 26.97 6.04
N ARG A 99 49.23 26.29 7.17
CA ARG A 99 48.24 25.40 7.82
C ARG A 99 46.94 26.15 8.10
N GLN A 100 47.03 27.37 8.61
CA GLN A 100 45.86 28.18 8.93
C GLN A 100 45.09 28.61 7.68
N ALA A 101 45.79 29.12 6.65
CA ALA A 101 45.15 29.56 5.40
C ALA A 101 44.43 28.42 4.69
N MET A 102 45.08 27.25 4.60
CA MET A 102 44.51 26.06 3.96
C MET A 102 43.30 25.51 4.71
N ARG A 103 43.36 25.47 6.05
CA ARG A 103 42.22 25.06 6.89
C ARG A 103 41.05 26.04 6.79
N SER A 104 41.32 27.35 6.76
CA SER A 104 40.25 28.35 6.59
C SER A 104 39.53 28.15 5.27
N LEU A 105 40.27 28.11 4.15
CA LEU A 105 39.69 27.88 2.83
C LEU A 105 38.96 26.54 2.72
N TYR A 106 39.49 25.49 3.37
CA TYR A 106 38.82 24.19 3.44
C TYR A 106 37.49 24.29 4.19
N VAL A 107 37.47 24.92 5.37
CA VAL A 107 36.25 25.14 6.15
C VAL A 107 35.26 26.01 5.40
N ASP A 108 35.69 27.11 4.79
CA ASP A 108 34.82 28.01 4.05
C ASP A 108 34.21 27.30 2.85
N HIS A 109 34.99 26.48 2.14
CA HIS A 109 34.49 25.64 1.07
C HIS A 109 33.46 24.61 1.59
N GLN A 110 33.84 23.80 2.59
CA GLN A 110 32.96 22.78 3.16
C GLN A 110 31.70 23.37 3.79
N TRP A 111 31.80 24.56 4.38
CA TRP A 111 30.67 25.30 4.95
C TRP A 111 29.74 25.83 3.86
N SER A 112 30.30 26.30 2.73
CA SER A 112 29.54 26.77 1.56
C SER A 112 28.74 25.66 0.88
N LEU A 113 29.04 24.40 1.16
CA LEU A 113 28.25 23.24 0.78
C LEU A 113 27.25 22.96 1.92
N LYS A 114 26.08 23.64 2.06
CA LYS A 114 25.13 23.30 3.17
C LYS A 114 24.75 21.84 3.06
N GLN A 115 25.25 21.15 4.07
CA GLN A 115 24.84 19.86 4.55
C GLN A 115 23.73 20.06 5.60
N LYS A 116 23.04 18.98 5.96
CA LYS A 116 22.10 18.99 7.10
C LYS A 116 22.81 19.56 8.33
N GLN A 117 22.15 20.49 9.01
CA GLN A 117 22.70 21.24 10.13
C GLN A 117 21.87 21.04 11.39
N ASP A 118 22.52 21.04 12.55
CA ASP A 118 21.88 21.03 13.85
C ASP A 118 22.34 22.29 14.63
N LYS A 119 21.38 22.99 15.23
CA LYS A 119 21.60 24.26 15.93
C LYS A 119 21.45 24.05 17.43
N PHE A 120 22.36 24.62 18.20
CA PHE A 120 22.38 24.51 19.65
C PHE A 120 22.55 25.88 20.29
N ASP A 121 21.95 26.03 21.47
CA ASP A 121 22.13 27.16 22.36
C ASP A 121 22.93 26.72 23.60
N CYS A 122 24.02 27.42 23.92
CA CYS A 122 24.87 27.10 25.04
C CYS A 122 25.75 28.28 25.49
N ASP A 123 25.62 28.70 26.75
CA ASP A 123 26.48 29.72 27.35
C ASP A 123 27.97 29.33 27.49
N GLN A 124 28.31 28.04 27.31
CA GLN A 124 29.66 27.49 27.51
C GLN A 124 30.12 26.57 26.37
N ILE A 125 30.00 27.04 25.12
CA ILE A 125 30.38 26.30 23.90
C ILE A 125 31.77 25.67 24.02
N GLU A 126 32.76 26.40 24.54
CA GLU A 126 34.13 25.89 24.69
C GLU A 126 34.22 24.66 25.59
N SER A 127 33.45 24.63 26.69
CA SER A 127 33.38 23.46 27.57
C SER A 127 32.74 22.26 26.86
N VAL A 128 31.70 22.51 26.07
CA VAL A 128 31.02 21.48 25.26
C VAL A 128 31.98 20.85 24.26
N LEU A 129 32.70 21.68 23.50
CA LEU A 129 33.65 21.20 22.49
C LEU A 129 34.85 20.48 23.13
N SER A 130 35.36 20.96 24.26
CA SER A 130 36.43 20.26 25.00
C SER A 130 35.98 18.91 25.58
N GLN A 131 34.74 18.79 26.05
CA GLN A 131 34.19 17.51 26.52
C GLN A 131 34.09 16.49 25.39
N LEU A 132 33.65 16.91 24.19
CA LEU A 132 33.54 16.02 23.02
C LEU A 132 34.91 15.40 22.64
N SER A 133 36.01 16.13 22.82
CA SER A 133 37.35 15.62 22.54
C SER A 133 37.98 14.80 23.67
N SER A 134 37.47 14.89 24.89
CA SER A 134 38.11 14.29 26.08
C SER A 134 38.11 12.76 26.09
N ASP A 135 37.17 12.12 25.40
CA ASP A 135 37.06 10.66 25.32
C ASP A 135 37.79 10.04 24.12
N GLY A 136 38.52 10.86 23.35
CA GLY A 136 39.30 10.42 22.20
C GLY A 136 38.48 10.07 20.96
N THR A 137 37.17 10.31 20.96
CA THR A 137 36.31 9.98 19.79
C THR A 137 36.39 11.02 18.69
N VAL A 138 36.70 12.27 19.03
CA VAL A 138 37.01 13.32 18.05
C VAL A 138 38.24 14.12 18.43
N VAL A 139 39.01 14.51 17.43
CA VAL A 139 40.12 15.45 17.54
C VAL A 139 39.62 16.81 17.09
N ARG A 140 39.57 17.76 18.02
CA ARG A 140 39.17 19.15 17.78
C ARG A 140 40.36 19.96 17.26
N GLU A 141 40.15 20.70 16.19
CA GLU A 141 41.09 21.69 15.67
C GLU A 141 40.37 23.03 15.50
N GLU A 142 40.82 24.06 16.22
CA GLU A 142 40.33 25.43 16.05
C GLU A 142 40.94 26.04 14.78
N VAL A 143 40.10 26.61 13.92
CA VAL A 143 40.53 27.22 12.64
C VAL A 143 40.61 28.72 12.76
N ASN A 144 39.56 29.34 13.31
CA ASN A 144 39.53 30.76 13.65
C ASN A 144 38.51 31.00 14.78
N GLY A 145 38.28 32.27 15.13
CA GLY A 145 37.32 32.65 16.17
C GLY A 145 35.89 32.17 15.93
N ASP A 146 35.53 31.87 14.68
CA ASP A 146 34.18 31.52 14.26
C ASP A 146 34.02 30.02 13.97
N TYR A 147 35.10 29.29 13.67
CA TYR A 147 35.01 27.91 13.19
C TYR A 147 35.99 26.93 13.84
N ASP A 148 35.48 25.72 14.09
CA ASP A 148 36.21 24.55 14.55
C ASP A 148 35.94 23.36 13.63
N ILE A 149 36.95 22.49 13.47
CA ILE A 149 36.82 21.20 12.80
C ILE A 149 36.91 20.09 13.85
N LEU A 150 35.95 19.15 13.81
CA LEU A 150 35.96 17.94 14.61
C LEU A 150 36.27 16.73 13.72
N TRP A 151 37.49 16.23 13.79
CA TRP A 151 37.93 15.04 13.07
C TRP A 151 37.59 13.77 13.86
N PRO A 152 37.21 12.65 13.23
CA PRO A 152 37.04 11.38 13.92
C PRO A 152 38.35 10.87 14.56
N GLY A 153 38.30 10.41 15.80
CA GLY A 153 39.49 9.99 16.57
C GLY A 153 40.11 8.66 16.13
N ASN A 154 39.37 7.81 15.39
CA ASN A 154 39.84 6.52 14.86
C ASN A 154 40.07 6.57 13.33
N SER A 155 40.53 7.70 12.80
CA SER A 155 40.80 7.84 11.37
C SER A 155 42.04 7.01 10.97
N ALA A 156 41.94 6.20 9.91
CA ALA A 156 43.05 5.38 9.38
C ALA A 156 43.18 5.58 7.87
N ILE A 157 44.37 5.54 7.28
CA ILE A 157 44.53 5.72 5.82
C ILE A 157 44.11 4.43 5.09
N ASP A 158 43.06 4.48 4.24
CA ASP A 158 42.73 3.37 3.33
C ASP A 158 43.50 3.48 2.01
N LYS A 159 43.57 2.33 1.32
CA LYS A 159 44.04 2.25 -0.06
C LYS A 159 42.88 1.77 -0.93
N GLU A 160 42.41 2.62 -1.85
CA GLU A 160 41.45 2.22 -2.87
C GLU A 160 42.20 1.38 -3.92
N VAL A 161 41.87 0.08 -4.03
CA VAL A 161 42.53 -0.85 -4.94
C VAL A 161 41.59 -1.23 -6.07
N ARG A 162 42.00 -0.96 -7.31
CA ARG A 162 41.31 -1.39 -8.54
C ARG A 162 42.27 -2.23 -9.36
N ASP A 163 41.86 -3.43 -9.76
CA ASP A 163 42.67 -4.36 -10.55
C ASP A 163 44.07 -4.68 -9.99
N SER A 164 44.23 -4.64 -8.66
CA SER A 164 45.49 -4.86 -7.91
C SER A 164 46.47 -3.67 -7.89
N GLU A 165 46.09 -2.53 -8.45
CA GLU A 165 46.79 -1.25 -8.31
C GLU A 165 46.07 -0.35 -7.31
N VAL A 166 46.83 0.38 -6.50
CA VAL A 166 46.28 1.38 -5.59
C VAL A 166 45.95 2.60 -6.44
N THR A 167 44.67 2.89 -6.67
CA THR A 167 44.20 3.97 -7.53
C THR A 167 43.92 5.27 -6.78
N ALA A 168 43.90 5.24 -5.45
CA ALA A 168 43.88 6.42 -4.59
C ALA A 168 44.19 6.00 -3.15
N ARG A 169 44.91 6.83 -2.38
CA ARG A 169 45.03 6.72 -0.92
C ARG A 169 44.23 7.85 -0.29
N LYS A 170 43.24 7.49 0.51
CA LYS A 170 42.41 8.45 1.24
C LYS A 170 42.46 8.11 2.71
N LEU A 171 42.53 9.09 3.59
CA LEU A 171 42.18 8.86 4.99
C LEU A 171 40.74 8.27 5.00
N LEU A 172 40.51 7.06 5.54
CA LEU A 172 39.16 6.53 5.78
C LEU A 172 38.39 7.59 6.55
N LYS A 173 37.41 8.19 5.88
CA LYS A 173 36.34 8.96 6.52
C LYS A 173 36.87 10.10 7.40
N THR A 174 37.72 10.96 6.88
CA THR A 174 37.63 12.37 7.28
C THR A 174 36.31 12.90 6.74
N GLU A 175 35.21 12.50 7.38
CA GLU A 175 33.95 13.21 7.33
C GLU A 175 33.99 14.18 8.51
N PRO A 176 34.75 15.30 8.43
CA PRO A 176 34.82 16.24 9.52
C PRO A 176 33.42 16.79 9.80
N VAL A 177 33.21 17.10 11.07
CA VAL A 177 32.06 17.89 11.47
C VAL A 177 32.56 19.30 11.75
N ILE A 178 32.05 20.27 11.00
CA ILE A 178 32.39 21.68 11.15
C ILE A 178 31.43 22.30 12.15
N VAL A 179 31.97 23.02 13.12
CA VAL A 179 31.21 23.79 14.10
C VAL A 179 31.43 25.27 13.82
N LYS A 180 30.35 26.01 13.60
CA LYS A 180 30.37 27.47 13.53
C LYS A 180 29.85 28.06 14.84
N LYS A 181 30.66 28.88 15.49
CA LYS A 181 30.38 29.61 16.72
C LYS A 181 29.74 30.95 16.37
N SER A 182 28.79 31.39 17.18
CA SER A 182 28.17 32.71 17.10
C SER A 182 28.41 33.47 18.39
N ASP A 183 28.53 34.80 18.31
CA ASP A 183 28.81 35.67 19.47
C ASP A 183 27.72 35.64 20.57
N ASP A 184 26.56 35.07 20.26
CA ASP A 184 25.38 35.03 21.13
C ASP A 184 25.19 33.70 21.87
N GLY A 185 26.22 32.86 21.95
CA GLY A 185 26.15 31.57 22.65
C GLY A 185 25.54 30.45 21.80
N ARG A 186 25.21 30.71 20.54
CA ARG A 186 24.72 29.67 19.61
C ARG A 186 25.84 29.06 18.81
N PHE A 187 25.75 27.76 18.55
CA PHE A 187 26.62 27.11 17.58
C PHE A 187 25.84 26.21 16.62
N VAL A 188 26.38 26.08 15.40
CA VAL A 188 25.80 25.30 14.33
C VAL A 188 26.77 24.21 13.92
N VAL A 189 26.26 22.98 13.85
CA VAL A 189 27.04 21.78 13.52
C VAL A 189 26.66 21.32 12.11
N ARG A 190 27.62 21.24 11.19
CA ARG A 190 27.46 20.72 9.81
C ARG A 190 28.42 19.56 9.57
N GLY A 191 27.96 18.55 8.83
CA GLY A 191 28.78 17.38 8.53
C GLY A 191 27.98 16.30 7.80
N ALA A 192 28.69 15.30 7.27
CA ALA A 192 28.07 14.09 6.74
C ALA A 192 27.19 13.40 7.80
N ASN A 193 26.08 12.78 7.35
CA ASN A 193 25.01 12.35 8.26
C ASN A 193 25.49 11.44 9.39
N LYS A 194 26.37 10.48 9.09
CA LYS A 194 26.87 9.51 10.06
C LYS A 194 27.75 10.15 11.13
N SER A 195 28.68 11.02 10.73
CA SER A 195 29.56 11.73 11.66
C SER A 195 28.80 12.81 12.45
N ARG A 196 27.92 13.58 11.79
CA ARG A 196 27.09 14.60 12.44
C ARG A 196 26.17 14.00 13.51
N SER A 197 25.42 12.93 13.19
CA SER A 197 24.51 12.31 14.16
C SER A 197 25.22 11.85 15.42
N LYS A 198 26.42 11.25 15.30
CA LYS A 198 27.23 10.86 16.46
C LYS A 198 27.60 12.04 17.36
N ILE A 199 27.93 13.19 16.75
CA ILE A 199 28.27 14.40 17.50
C ILE A 199 27.02 14.99 18.16
N VAL A 200 25.92 15.09 17.44
CA VAL A 200 24.62 15.59 17.94
C VAL A 200 24.12 14.75 19.11
N ASP A 201 24.14 13.42 19.01
CA ASP A 201 23.69 12.51 20.08
C ASP A 201 24.53 12.70 21.35
N ARG A 202 25.84 12.96 21.20
CA ARG A 202 26.73 13.22 22.33
C ARG A 202 26.54 14.59 22.95
N VAL A 203 26.34 15.62 22.14
CA VAL A 203 25.97 16.95 22.63
C VAL A 203 24.69 16.83 23.47
N ARG A 204 23.68 16.10 22.99
CA ARG A 204 22.43 15.87 23.74
C ARG A 204 22.62 15.04 25.02
N ALA A 205 23.49 14.02 24.99
CA ALA A 205 23.64 13.11 26.12
C ALA A 205 24.53 13.66 27.25
N ASN A 206 25.54 14.46 26.92
CA ASN A 206 26.66 14.73 27.84
C ASN A 206 26.90 16.22 28.13
N THR A 207 26.08 17.12 27.59
CA THR A 207 26.36 18.57 27.66
C THR A 207 25.11 19.35 28.04
N THR A 208 25.29 20.62 28.45
CA THR A 208 24.18 21.53 28.78
C THR A 208 23.63 22.28 27.57
N ALA A 209 24.05 21.91 26.35
CA ALA A 209 23.60 22.57 25.13
C ALA A 209 22.17 22.15 24.79
N GLU A 210 21.28 23.12 24.59
CA GLU A 210 19.89 22.88 24.23
C GLU A 210 19.72 22.92 22.70
N SER A 211 19.02 21.95 22.14
CA SER A 211 18.73 21.92 20.69
C SER A 211 17.75 23.04 20.36
N VAL A 212 18.10 23.90 19.41
CA VAL A 212 17.17 24.93 18.92
C VAL A 212 16.13 24.26 18.02
N GLU A 213 14.87 24.24 18.44
CA GLU A 213 13.79 23.69 17.63
C GLU A 213 13.46 24.59 16.42
N PRO A 214 13.07 24.01 15.27
CA PRO A 214 12.50 24.75 14.16
C PRO A 214 11.26 25.56 14.57
N ASN A 215 11.01 26.67 13.88
CA ASN A 215 9.75 27.42 14.04
C ASN A 215 8.56 26.53 13.69
N ARG A 216 7.41 26.80 14.32
CA ARG A 216 6.16 26.07 14.08
C ARG A 216 5.12 27.01 13.47
N LYS A 217 4.36 26.51 12.50
CA LYS A 217 3.20 27.21 11.94
C LYS A 217 1.96 26.35 11.99
N GLN A 218 0.86 26.98 12.36
CA GLN A 218 -0.49 26.42 12.40
C GLN A 218 -1.26 26.85 11.14
N GLU A 219 -0.68 26.61 9.96
CA GLU A 219 -1.34 26.87 8.67
C GLU A 219 -1.27 25.63 7.76
N SER A 220 -2.35 25.41 6.98
CA SER A 220 -2.37 24.36 5.96
C SER A 220 -1.47 24.71 4.78
N VAL A 221 -0.50 23.85 4.48
CA VAL A 221 0.23 23.87 3.20
C VAL A 221 -0.12 22.67 2.32
N SER A 222 -0.91 21.71 2.81
CA SER A 222 -1.22 20.49 2.07
C SER A 222 -1.97 20.80 0.77
N ASP A 223 -2.99 21.67 0.83
CA ASP A 223 -3.76 22.06 -0.35
C ASP A 223 -2.89 22.84 -1.34
N ARG A 224 -2.06 23.77 -0.87
CA ARG A 224 -1.14 24.58 -1.70
C ARG A 224 -0.10 23.72 -2.42
N VAL A 225 0.48 22.74 -1.72
CA VAL A 225 1.43 21.81 -2.32
C VAL A 225 0.73 20.83 -3.23
N HIS A 226 -0.46 20.34 -2.86
CA HIS A 226 -1.26 19.51 -3.74
C HIS A 226 -1.58 20.24 -5.04
N GLU A 227 -2.06 21.48 -4.96
CA GLU A 227 -2.32 22.38 -6.09
C GLU A 227 -1.06 22.53 -6.97
N ALA A 228 0.09 22.79 -6.37
CA ALA A 228 1.37 22.88 -7.08
C ALA A 228 1.78 21.56 -7.77
N LEU A 229 1.39 20.41 -7.22
CA LEU A 229 1.72 19.08 -7.75
C LEU A 229 0.73 18.57 -8.82
N THR A 230 -0.56 18.93 -8.73
CA THR A 230 -1.63 18.29 -9.52
C THR A 230 -2.39 19.26 -10.44
N GLU A 231 -2.45 20.56 -10.17
CA GLU A 231 -3.24 21.47 -11.00
C GLU A 231 -2.57 21.80 -12.34
N GLN A 232 -3.42 21.93 -13.38
CA GLN A 232 -2.99 22.20 -14.75
C GLN A 232 -2.68 23.67 -15.04
N GLU A 233 -3.29 24.61 -14.30
CA GLU A 233 -3.13 26.06 -14.51
C GLU A 233 -2.68 26.77 -13.22
N SER A 234 -1.40 26.61 -12.84
CA SER A 234 -0.84 27.30 -11.68
C SER A 234 0.37 28.16 -12.06
N THR A 235 0.55 29.28 -11.35
CA THR A 235 1.75 30.14 -11.43
C THR A 235 3.03 29.36 -11.10
N PHE A 236 2.88 28.21 -10.45
CA PHE A 236 3.96 27.27 -10.17
C PHE A 236 4.56 26.68 -11.44
N ARG A 237 3.74 26.22 -12.41
CA ARG A 237 4.22 25.61 -13.68
C ARG A 237 5.01 26.57 -14.57
N GLU A 238 4.79 27.88 -14.44
CA GLU A 238 5.56 28.90 -15.17
C GLU A 238 7.02 28.99 -14.68
N HIS A 239 7.28 28.56 -13.45
CA HIS A 239 8.55 28.77 -12.76
C HIS A 239 9.29 27.46 -12.45
N PHE A 240 8.54 26.40 -12.17
CA PHE A 240 9.07 25.10 -11.77
C PHE A 240 8.36 23.97 -12.49
N LYS A 241 9.10 22.89 -12.66
CA LYS A 241 8.63 21.67 -13.31
C LYS A 241 8.98 20.46 -12.46
N ILE A 242 8.00 19.63 -12.14
CA ILE A 242 8.20 18.44 -11.31
C ILE A 242 8.61 17.28 -12.20
N ILE A 243 9.79 16.71 -11.95
CA ILE A 243 10.37 15.65 -12.80
C ILE A 243 10.52 14.31 -12.09
N GLU A 244 10.40 14.30 -10.76
CA GLU A 244 10.43 13.09 -9.94
C GLU A 244 9.58 13.29 -8.67
N THR A 245 8.83 12.27 -8.26
CA THR A 245 8.13 12.22 -6.97
C THR A 245 8.30 10.84 -6.35
N ASN A 246 8.52 10.79 -5.04
CA ASN A 246 8.68 9.55 -4.28
C ASN A 246 7.69 9.53 -3.11
N TYR A 247 6.79 8.56 -3.12
CA TYR A 247 5.88 8.29 -2.03
C TYR A 247 6.37 7.06 -1.24
N THR A 248 6.47 7.18 0.09
CA THR A 248 6.73 6.06 1.00
C THR A 248 5.48 5.24 1.29
N ASP A 249 4.32 5.76 0.90
CA ASP A 249 3.03 5.16 1.17
C ASP A 249 2.08 5.48 0.02
N SER A 250 1.80 4.50 -0.83
CA SER A 250 0.91 4.65 -1.98
C SER A 250 -0.44 3.98 -1.74
N ALA A 251 -1.45 4.36 -2.55
CA ALA A 251 -2.78 3.75 -2.48
C ALA A 251 -2.86 2.36 -3.14
N LEU A 252 -1.74 1.84 -3.65
CA LEU A 252 -1.65 0.54 -4.29
C LEU A 252 -1.79 -0.62 -3.30
N PRO A 253 -2.21 -1.83 -3.75
CA PRO A 253 -2.21 -3.03 -2.92
C PRO A 253 -0.83 -3.23 -2.28
N SER A 254 -0.80 -3.54 -0.98
CA SER A 254 0.42 -3.66 -0.15
C SER A 254 1.18 -2.36 0.18
N ARG A 255 0.66 -1.19 -0.20
CA ARG A 255 1.24 0.14 0.09
C ARG A 255 2.73 0.26 -0.27
N PRO A 256 3.16 -0.17 -1.47
CA PRO A 256 4.56 -0.08 -1.86
C PRO A 256 5.00 1.38 -1.94
N ASN A 257 6.31 1.60 -1.80
CA ASN A 257 6.93 2.86 -2.19
C ASN A 257 6.68 3.09 -3.69
N LEU A 258 6.15 4.26 -4.04
CA LEU A 258 5.88 4.63 -5.42
C LEU A 258 6.84 5.73 -5.85
N SER A 259 7.65 5.45 -6.86
CA SER A 259 8.55 6.43 -7.49
C SER A 259 8.08 6.69 -8.91
N LEU A 260 7.82 7.96 -9.21
CA LEU A 260 7.44 8.42 -10.54
C LEU A 260 8.55 9.33 -11.06
N LYS A 261 8.91 9.18 -12.33
CA LYS A 261 9.97 9.98 -12.96
C LYS A 261 9.66 10.26 -14.41
N ASN A 262 9.59 11.53 -14.76
CA ASN A 262 9.37 11.99 -16.12
C ASN A 262 10.13 13.29 -16.37
N SER A 263 11.15 13.25 -17.24
CA SER A 263 11.94 14.44 -17.58
C SER A 263 11.12 15.50 -18.33
N LYS A 264 9.99 15.11 -18.92
CA LYS A 264 9.06 16.02 -19.59
C LYS A 264 8.06 16.67 -18.65
N GLY A 265 8.01 16.29 -17.38
CA GLY A 265 7.05 16.78 -16.39
C GLY A 265 6.15 15.64 -15.93
N LEU A 266 5.85 15.57 -14.64
CA LEU A 266 5.00 14.54 -14.02
C LEU A 266 3.56 15.01 -13.79
N GLU A 267 3.24 16.25 -14.08
CA GLU A 267 2.04 16.88 -13.54
C GLU A 267 0.76 16.25 -14.10
N ASP A 268 0.73 15.89 -15.39
CA ASP A 268 -0.41 15.18 -16.00
C ASP A 268 -0.51 13.74 -15.48
N ASP A 269 0.63 13.06 -15.29
CA ASP A 269 0.70 11.71 -14.74
C ASP A 269 0.18 11.69 -13.29
N LEU A 270 0.55 12.70 -12.48
CA LEU A 270 0.11 12.86 -11.09
C LEU A 270 -1.39 13.16 -11.02
N TYR A 271 -1.92 13.99 -11.92
CA TYR A 271 -3.35 14.27 -12.00
C TYR A 271 -4.14 12.99 -12.31
N GLU A 272 -3.75 12.22 -13.33
CA GLU A 272 -4.44 10.98 -13.70
C GLU A 272 -4.37 9.92 -12.60
N LEU A 273 -3.22 9.77 -11.95
CA LEU A 273 -3.06 8.85 -10.82
C LEU A 273 -3.88 9.29 -9.59
N HIS A 274 -4.02 10.60 -9.36
CA HIS A 274 -4.88 11.13 -8.31
C HIS A 274 -6.36 10.85 -8.60
N GLU A 275 -6.84 11.18 -9.81
CA GLU A 275 -8.23 10.92 -10.23
C GLU A 275 -8.57 9.43 -10.23
N SER A 276 -7.59 8.58 -10.52
CA SER A 276 -7.71 7.12 -10.45
C SER A 276 -7.58 6.57 -9.03
N GLY A 277 -7.35 7.44 -8.03
CA GLY A 277 -7.22 7.11 -6.62
C GLY A 277 -5.96 6.29 -6.27
N TYR A 278 -4.92 6.33 -7.10
CA TYR A 278 -3.63 5.65 -6.88
C TYR A 278 -2.65 6.45 -6.01
N LEU A 279 -2.90 7.76 -5.88
CA LEU A 279 -2.18 8.62 -4.94
C LEU A 279 -3.03 8.86 -3.67
N PRO A 280 -2.40 9.00 -2.49
CA PRO A 280 -3.12 9.31 -1.26
C PRO A 280 -3.90 10.63 -1.36
N ALA A 281 -5.11 10.65 -0.79
CA ALA A 281 -6.10 11.72 -0.96
C ALA A 281 -5.82 13.03 -0.20
N GLY A 282 -4.54 13.38 -0.03
CA GLY A 282 -4.08 14.61 0.65
C GLY A 282 -2.76 15.18 0.11
N GLY A 283 -2.24 14.68 -1.02
CA GLY A 283 -1.04 15.17 -1.74
C GLY A 283 0.31 15.03 -1.02
N MET A 284 0.33 15.32 0.28
CA MET A 284 1.47 15.32 1.19
C MET A 284 1.55 14.05 2.03
N SER A 285 0.41 13.42 2.32
CA SER A 285 0.37 12.18 3.10
C SER A 285 1.08 11.07 2.32
N GLY A 286 2.22 10.62 2.83
CA GLY A 286 3.05 9.60 2.18
C GLY A 286 4.03 10.14 1.15
N LEU A 287 4.04 11.44 0.84
CA LEU A 287 5.05 12.06 -0.04
C LEU A 287 6.36 12.22 0.75
N SER A 288 7.42 11.57 0.29
CA SER A 288 8.73 11.61 0.96
C SER A 288 9.69 12.62 0.33
N SER A 289 9.63 12.78 -0.99
CA SER A 289 10.42 13.75 -1.71
C SER A 289 9.89 14.00 -3.11
N PHE A 290 10.24 15.15 -3.67
CA PHE A 290 10.03 15.44 -5.08
C PHE A 290 11.22 16.24 -5.63
N ARG A 291 11.46 16.13 -6.94
CA ARG A 291 12.51 16.88 -7.64
C ARG A 291 11.88 17.86 -8.60
N VAL A 292 12.28 19.11 -8.48
CA VAL A 292 11.87 20.20 -9.36
C VAL A 292 13.02 20.70 -10.21
N GLU A 293 12.71 21.07 -11.44
CA GLU A 293 13.58 21.80 -12.35
C GLU A 293 13.14 23.27 -12.40
N ASP A 294 14.08 24.18 -12.15
CA ASP A 294 13.85 25.62 -12.27
C ASP A 294 13.86 26.01 -13.75
N VAL A 295 12.70 26.41 -14.28
CA VAL A 295 12.52 26.70 -15.71
C VAL A 295 13.22 28.03 -16.10
N VAL A 296 13.42 28.94 -15.15
CA VAL A 296 13.94 30.29 -15.41
C VAL A 296 15.46 30.35 -15.30
N TYR A 297 16.05 29.78 -14.25
CA TYR A 297 17.50 29.81 -14.03
C TYR A 297 18.21 28.50 -14.38
N GLY A 298 17.45 27.44 -14.66
CA GLY A 298 17.97 26.11 -14.82
C GLY A 298 18.47 25.51 -13.50
N GLY A 299 18.59 24.19 -13.49
CA GLY A 299 19.05 23.44 -12.31
C GLY A 299 17.94 22.62 -11.68
N ARG A 300 18.35 21.51 -11.05
CA ARG A 300 17.46 20.53 -10.46
C ARG A 300 17.66 20.50 -8.95
N HIS A 301 16.57 20.61 -8.22
CA HIS A 301 16.55 20.68 -6.77
C HIS A 301 15.66 19.57 -6.24
N LYS A 302 16.15 18.81 -5.26
CA LYS A 302 15.37 17.81 -4.56
C LYS A 302 14.82 18.44 -3.29
N ILE A 303 13.54 18.26 -3.04
CA ILE A 303 12.87 18.69 -1.82
C ILE A 303 12.45 17.41 -1.08
N GLU A 304 12.99 17.21 0.12
CA GLU A 304 12.60 16.11 1.02
C GLU A 304 11.57 16.62 2.03
N LEU A 305 10.57 15.79 2.30
CA LEU A 305 9.60 16.00 3.35
C LEU A 305 9.97 15.10 4.52
N THR A 306 10.28 15.70 5.67
CA THR A 306 10.51 14.93 6.90
C THR A 306 9.26 14.97 7.76
N HIS A 307 8.53 13.86 7.77
CA HIS A 307 7.39 13.66 8.66
C HIS A 307 7.89 13.50 10.10
N ARG A 308 7.37 14.35 10.99
CA ARG A 308 7.51 14.27 12.45
C ARG A 308 6.18 13.83 13.05
N ARG A 309 6.18 13.63 14.38
CA ARG A 309 4.96 13.25 15.13
C ARG A 309 3.88 14.33 15.06
N ASP A 310 4.27 15.60 15.10
CA ASP A 310 3.38 16.77 15.21
C ASP A 310 3.22 17.57 13.90
N GLY A 311 3.96 17.21 12.85
CA GLY A 311 3.91 17.93 11.58
C GLY A 311 4.90 17.39 10.56
N PHE A 312 5.18 18.18 9.53
CA PHE A 312 6.22 17.90 8.55
C PHE A 312 7.03 19.15 8.24
N LEU A 313 8.24 18.97 7.73
CA LEU A 313 9.13 20.05 7.32
C LEU A 313 9.70 19.78 5.93
N PHE A 314 9.92 20.84 5.16
CA PHE A 314 10.57 20.79 3.87
C PHE A 314 12.07 21.03 4.05
N ASN A 315 12.86 20.11 3.50
CA ASN A 315 14.31 20.25 3.38
C ASN A 315 14.68 20.33 1.90
N SER A 316 15.47 21.32 1.50
CA SER A 316 16.07 21.32 0.17
C SER A 316 17.41 20.59 0.19
N GLU A 317 17.54 19.55 -0.63
CA GLU A 317 18.79 18.86 -0.90
C GLU A 317 19.29 19.24 -2.31
N ALA A 318 20.51 19.78 -2.37
CA ALA A 318 21.15 20.16 -3.62
C ALA A 318 22.58 19.63 -3.64
N THR A 319 22.77 18.43 -4.19
CA THR A 319 24.10 17.82 -4.32
C THR A 319 24.95 18.68 -5.26
N ARG A 320 26.12 19.15 -4.80
CA ARG A 320 27.10 19.96 -5.57
C ARG A 320 26.63 21.38 -5.95
N LYS A 321 25.79 22.01 -5.13
CA LYS A 321 25.38 23.42 -5.27
C LYS A 321 25.88 24.24 -4.08
N THR A 322 26.24 25.51 -4.30
CA THR A 322 26.66 26.42 -3.22
C THR A 322 25.46 26.90 -2.40
N ASP A 323 25.71 27.39 -1.18
CA ASP A 323 24.70 28.00 -0.32
C ASP A 323 23.95 29.13 -1.01
N GLU A 324 24.66 29.99 -1.75
CA GLU A 324 24.05 31.08 -2.51
C GLU A 324 23.10 30.60 -3.62
N GLU A 325 23.48 29.56 -4.36
CA GLU A 325 22.65 29.00 -5.44
C GLU A 325 21.37 28.36 -4.88
N ARG A 326 21.49 27.67 -3.74
CA ARG A 326 20.33 27.06 -3.10
C ARG A 326 19.46 28.08 -2.36
N GLU A 327 20.02 29.04 -1.63
CA GLU A 327 19.24 30.09 -0.96
C GLU A 327 18.42 30.93 -1.95
N ARG A 328 18.97 31.17 -3.14
CA ARG A 328 18.23 31.80 -4.24
C ARG A 328 17.05 30.93 -4.68
N PHE A 329 17.27 29.64 -4.87
CA PHE A 329 16.21 28.68 -5.18
C PHE A 329 15.17 28.62 -4.05
N GLU A 330 15.59 28.40 -2.80
CA GLU A 330 14.72 28.30 -1.61
C GLU A 330 13.85 29.54 -1.47
N ARG A 331 14.42 30.74 -1.57
CA ARG A 331 13.66 32.00 -1.48
C ARG A 331 12.58 32.10 -2.57
N ARG A 332 12.92 31.75 -3.80
CA ARG A 332 11.97 31.82 -4.92
C ARG A 332 10.92 30.71 -4.85
N PHE A 333 11.33 29.49 -4.53
CA PHE A 333 10.44 28.36 -4.32
C PHE A 333 9.46 28.66 -3.19
N ALA A 334 9.97 29.12 -2.04
CA ALA A 334 9.18 29.57 -0.90
C ALA A 334 8.16 30.65 -1.29
N THR A 335 8.56 31.62 -2.11
CA THR A 335 7.65 32.70 -2.56
C THR A 335 6.54 32.19 -3.49
N ILE A 336 6.83 31.23 -4.37
CA ILE A 336 5.91 30.78 -5.42
C ILE A 336 5.01 29.64 -4.91
N ALA A 337 5.56 28.71 -4.15
CA ALA A 337 4.83 27.61 -3.52
C ALA A 337 4.21 28.02 -2.17
N ASP A 338 4.53 29.22 -1.68
CA ASP A 338 4.06 29.78 -0.42
C ASP A 338 4.35 28.85 0.78
N ILE A 339 5.60 28.37 0.84
CA ILE A 339 6.12 27.52 1.92
C ILE A 339 7.39 28.10 2.54
N GLU A 340 7.75 27.65 3.73
CA GLU A 340 8.99 27.99 4.42
C GLU A 340 9.81 26.72 4.68
N PHE A 341 11.06 26.75 4.25
CA PHE A 341 12.05 25.73 4.63
C PHE A 341 12.40 25.87 6.11
N ASP A 342 12.89 24.79 6.72
CA ASP A 342 13.28 24.75 8.14
C ASP A 342 12.17 25.16 9.13
N THR A 343 10.89 24.99 8.73
CA THR A 343 9.70 25.26 9.53
C THR A 343 8.83 24.00 9.62
N ILE A 344 8.31 23.72 10.82
CA ILE A 344 7.37 22.61 11.05
C ILE A 344 5.95 23.11 10.79
N TYR A 345 5.30 22.50 9.80
CA TYR A 345 3.88 22.67 9.53
C TYR A 345 3.09 21.63 10.31
N GLU A 346 2.28 22.08 11.27
CA GLU A 346 1.50 21.17 12.10
C GLU A 346 0.35 20.51 11.31
N TYR A 347 0.24 19.18 11.40
CA TYR A 347 -0.86 18.43 10.75
C TYR A 347 -2.24 18.94 11.16
N GLY A 348 -2.34 19.42 12.40
CA GLY A 348 -3.57 19.91 13.05
C GLY A 348 -4.27 21.06 12.33
N SER A 349 -3.57 21.79 11.46
CA SER A 349 -4.09 23.01 10.83
C SER A 349 -4.65 22.80 9.42
N ALA A 350 -4.53 21.59 8.86
CA ALA A 350 -4.55 21.40 7.40
C ALA A 350 -5.51 20.34 6.88
N ASP A 351 -5.48 19.14 7.46
CA ASP A 351 -6.05 17.97 6.80
C ASP A 351 -6.90 17.17 7.78
N LYS A 352 -8.16 17.60 7.93
CA LYS A 352 -9.16 16.94 8.79
C LYS A 352 -9.30 15.45 8.47
N ARG A 353 -9.18 15.08 7.18
CA ARG A 353 -9.23 13.70 6.71
C ARG A 353 -8.02 12.91 7.22
N TYR A 354 -6.82 13.48 7.15
CA TYR A 354 -5.62 12.87 7.71
C TYR A 354 -5.74 12.68 9.21
N LEU A 355 -6.10 13.74 9.96
CA LEU A 355 -6.23 13.69 11.42
C LEU A 355 -7.22 12.61 11.86
N LEU A 356 -8.42 12.60 11.25
CA LEU A 356 -9.43 11.59 11.52
C LEU A 356 -8.88 10.17 11.26
N ASN A 357 -8.21 9.95 10.14
CA ASN A 357 -7.67 8.63 9.82
C ASN A 357 -6.48 8.23 10.70
N GLN A 358 -5.67 9.18 11.21
CA GLN A 358 -4.64 8.86 12.19
C GLN A 358 -5.26 8.42 13.52
N ILE A 359 -6.31 9.09 13.97
CA ILE A 359 -7.05 8.72 15.19
C ILE A 359 -7.71 7.34 15.02
N LEU A 360 -8.42 7.14 13.91
CA LEU A 360 -9.07 5.85 13.59
C LEU A 360 -8.08 4.77 13.14
N SER A 361 -6.78 5.03 13.16
CA SER A 361 -5.73 4.04 12.89
C SER A 361 -5.45 3.11 14.09
N GLU A 362 -6.14 3.36 15.22
CA GLU A 362 -5.95 2.72 16.52
C GLU A 362 -4.61 3.09 17.18
N ASP A 363 -4.06 4.26 16.87
CA ASP A 363 -2.85 4.79 17.50
C ASP A 363 -3.23 5.77 18.62
N TYR A 364 -2.92 5.40 19.87
CA TYR A 364 -3.24 6.23 21.03
C TYR A 364 -2.43 7.54 21.04
N ASP A 365 -1.19 7.51 20.55
CA ASP A 365 -0.36 8.72 20.46
C ASP A 365 -0.94 9.72 19.46
N ALA A 366 -1.58 9.23 18.40
CA ALA A 366 -2.29 10.06 17.43
C ALA A 366 -3.59 10.62 18.02
N TYR A 367 -4.34 9.82 18.79
CA TYR A 367 -5.53 10.29 19.51
C TYR A 367 -5.19 11.49 20.41
N GLN A 368 -4.20 11.34 21.30
CA GLN A 368 -3.80 12.41 22.23
C GLN A 368 -3.34 13.69 21.52
N LEU A 369 -2.74 13.55 20.33
CA LEU A 369 -2.14 14.68 19.64
C LEU A 369 -3.13 15.44 18.76
N PHE A 370 -4.14 14.75 18.23
CA PHE A 370 -4.99 15.27 17.16
C PHE A 370 -6.45 15.44 17.53
N TYR A 371 -6.96 14.78 18.58
CA TYR A 371 -8.38 14.84 18.95
C TYR A 371 -8.85 16.28 19.19
N ASP A 372 -8.15 17.04 20.04
CA ASP A 372 -8.48 18.44 20.35
C ASP A 372 -8.34 19.39 19.14
N LYS A 373 -7.72 18.93 18.05
CA LYS A 373 -7.54 19.69 16.81
C LYS A 373 -8.65 19.41 15.78
N LEU A 374 -9.50 18.40 16.02
CA LEU A 374 -10.66 18.12 15.19
C LEU A 374 -11.78 19.15 15.43
N PRO A 375 -12.59 19.50 14.42
CA PRO A 375 -13.86 20.20 14.61
C PRO A 375 -14.85 19.37 15.47
N ASP A 376 -15.75 20.04 16.18
CA ASP A 376 -16.76 19.43 17.07
C ASP A 376 -17.50 18.24 16.44
N GLU A 377 -17.92 18.36 15.16
CA GLU A 377 -18.61 17.27 14.44
C GLU A 377 -17.76 16.01 14.30
N LEU A 378 -16.45 16.16 14.07
CA LEU A 378 -15.53 15.03 13.97
C LEU A 378 -15.14 14.48 15.34
N GLN A 379 -15.11 15.31 16.38
CA GLN A 379 -14.92 14.85 17.76
C GLN A 379 -16.11 13.99 18.21
N GLU A 380 -17.34 14.48 18.02
CA GLU A 380 -18.57 13.74 18.32
C GLU A 380 -18.61 12.40 17.56
N PHE A 381 -18.18 12.40 16.29
CA PHE A 381 -18.06 11.16 15.52
C PHE A 381 -17.02 10.20 16.12
N VAL A 382 -15.85 10.70 16.51
CA VAL A 382 -14.78 9.87 17.11
C VAL A 382 -15.26 9.25 18.42
N ASP A 383 -15.92 10.03 19.28
CA ASP A 383 -16.45 9.57 20.56
C ASP A 383 -17.49 8.45 20.37
N ASP A 384 -18.33 8.57 19.34
CA ASP A 384 -19.35 7.57 19.00
C ASP A 384 -18.78 6.23 18.48
N VAL A 385 -17.55 6.22 17.97
CA VAL A 385 -16.98 5.03 17.31
C VAL A 385 -15.82 4.39 18.07
N LEU A 386 -15.19 5.10 19.02
CA LEU A 386 -14.23 4.50 19.93
C LEU A 386 -14.95 3.61 20.95
N LYS A 387 -14.30 2.51 21.36
CA LYS A 387 -14.81 1.69 22.45
C LYS A 387 -14.50 2.35 23.77
N THR A 388 -15.51 2.38 24.63
CA THR A 388 -15.37 2.69 26.04
C THR A 388 -15.57 1.44 26.89
N ASP A 389 -14.96 1.43 28.07
CA ASP A 389 -15.17 0.42 29.10
C ASP A 389 -16.48 0.65 29.89
N ASP A 390 -16.70 -0.14 30.94
CA ASP A 390 -17.92 -0.07 31.76
C ASP A 390 -18.07 1.26 32.53
N ASP A 391 -16.98 2.05 32.65
CA ASP A 391 -16.94 3.35 33.33
C ASP A 391 -17.01 4.53 32.34
N ASP A 392 -17.33 4.26 31.07
CA ASP A 392 -17.33 5.21 29.95
C ASP A 392 -15.93 5.83 29.66
N GLU A 393 -14.85 5.20 30.11
CA GLU A 393 -13.47 5.59 29.77
C GLU A 393 -13.00 4.88 28.50
N LEU A 394 -12.07 5.47 27.75
CA LEU A 394 -11.54 4.87 26.52
C LEU A 394 -10.89 3.52 26.81
N GLU A 395 -11.30 2.48 26.07
CA GLU A 395 -10.70 1.16 26.16
C GLU A 395 -9.32 1.18 25.47
N LEU A 396 -8.25 1.18 26.27
CA LEU A 396 -6.87 1.23 25.80
C LEU A 396 -6.23 -0.16 25.77
N VAL A 397 -5.36 -0.39 24.78
CA VAL A 397 -4.42 -1.52 24.82
C VAL A 397 -3.11 -0.99 25.36
N GLU A 398 -2.75 -1.50 26.53
CA GLU A 398 -1.48 -1.21 27.17
C GLU A 398 -0.45 -2.28 26.78
N GLU A 399 0.78 -1.85 26.54
CA GLU A 399 1.89 -2.73 26.22
C GLU A 399 3.12 -2.27 27.03
N LYS A 400 3.98 -3.24 27.38
CA LYS A 400 5.32 -2.96 27.89
C LYS A 400 6.36 -3.73 27.08
N LYS A 401 7.55 -3.17 26.94
CA LYS A 401 8.65 -3.77 26.16
C LYS A 401 9.79 -4.19 27.06
N CYS A 402 10.36 -5.37 26.85
CA CYS A 402 11.59 -5.79 27.50
C CYS A 402 12.71 -4.78 27.18
N GLN A 403 13.42 -4.29 28.20
CA GLN A 403 14.47 -3.29 28.00
C GLN A 403 15.68 -3.85 27.27
N GLU A 404 15.94 -5.16 27.42
CA GLU A 404 17.13 -5.81 26.85
C GLU A 404 16.92 -6.20 25.38
N CYS A 405 15.82 -6.88 25.06
CA CYS A 405 15.57 -7.40 23.71
C CYS A 405 14.49 -6.65 22.91
N GLY A 406 13.74 -5.74 23.55
CA GLY A 406 12.67 -4.99 22.90
C GLY A 406 11.38 -5.78 22.64
N TYR A 407 11.27 -7.02 23.13
CA TYR A 407 10.09 -7.87 22.97
C TYR A 407 8.85 -7.24 23.62
N GLU A 408 7.75 -7.21 22.88
CA GLU A 408 6.45 -6.73 23.34
C GLU A 408 5.81 -7.76 24.26
N ALA A 409 5.61 -7.38 25.52
CA ALA A 409 5.04 -8.23 26.56
C ALA A 409 3.70 -7.67 27.04
N ASP A 410 2.88 -8.59 27.57
CA ASP A 410 1.65 -8.27 28.27
C ASP A 410 1.95 -7.32 29.45
N PRO A 411 1.10 -6.31 29.73
CA PRO A 411 1.26 -5.41 30.88
C PRO A 411 1.54 -6.15 32.20
N ASP A 412 0.96 -7.33 32.38
CA ASP A 412 1.09 -8.13 33.59
C ASP A 412 2.26 -9.13 33.56
N ALA A 413 3.06 -9.17 32.49
CA ALA A 413 4.15 -10.14 32.34
C ALA A 413 5.30 -9.88 33.34
N GLU A 414 5.59 -10.83 34.22
CA GLU A 414 6.71 -10.69 35.18
C GLU A 414 8.08 -11.04 34.56
N GLU A 415 8.10 -11.89 33.52
CA GLU A 415 9.31 -12.33 32.81
C GLU A 415 9.12 -12.25 31.29
N CYS A 416 10.18 -11.92 30.56
CA CYS A 416 10.13 -11.81 29.11
C CYS A 416 10.09 -13.20 28.46
N ASN A 417 9.01 -13.50 27.72
CA ASN A 417 8.84 -14.79 27.02
C ASN A 417 9.96 -15.13 26.01
N ASP A 418 10.67 -14.13 25.50
CA ASP A 418 11.75 -14.31 24.54
C ASP A 418 13.13 -14.53 25.21
N CYS A 419 13.55 -13.60 26.09
CA CYS A 419 14.89 -13.63 26.68
C CYS A 419 14.96 -13.99 28.17
N GLY A 420 13.81 -14.13 28.86
CA GLY A 420 13.72 -14.48 30.28
C GLY A 420 14.04 -13.35 31.26
N GLU A 421 14.26 -12.12 30.78
CA GLU A 421 14.58 -10.97 31.62
C GLU A 421 13.33 -10.37 32.27
N GLU A 422 13.49 -9.82 33.48
CA GLU A 422 12.42 -9.21 34.28
C GLU A 422 12.34 -7.68 34.10
N GLN A 423 13.28 -7.08 33.38
CA GLN A 423 13.36 -5.64 33.20
C GLN A 423 12.53 -5.18 31.99
N PHE A 424 11.43 -4.48 32.27
CA PHE A 424 10.54 -3.89 31.27
C PHE A 424 10.55 -2.37 31.31
N THR A 425 10.17 -1.76 30.20
CA THR A 425 9.76 -0.35 30.13
C THR A 425 8.46 -0.15 30.90
N ASP A 426 8.17 1.10 31.27
CA ASP A 426 6.89 1.45 31.89
C ASP A 426 5.73 1.07 30.96
N VAL A 427 4.64 0.59 31.57
CA VAL A 427 3.40 0.29 30.86
C VAL A 427 2.90 1.56 30.18
N ARG A 428 2.65 1.47 28.88
CA ARG A 428 2.15 2.59 28.10
C ARG A 428 0.98 2.14 27.25
N ALA A 429 -0.09 2.94 27.24
CA ALA A 429 -1.16 2.79 26.26
C ALA A 429 -0.60 3.03 24.85
N THR A 430 -0.74 2.05 23.98
CA THR A 430 -0.25 2.12 22.59
C THR A 430 -1.38 2.20 21.59
N LYS A 431 -2.57 1.67 21.91
CA LYS A 431 -3.69 1.60 20.96
C LYS A 431 -5.02 1.99 21.59
N THR A 432 -5.86 2.63 20.77
CA THR A 432 -7.31 2.77 21.01
C THR A 432 -8.05 1.64 20.28
N LYS A 433 -9.31 1.36 20.64
CA LYS A 433 -10.14 0.39 19.91
C LYS A 433 -11.28 1.09 19.17
N VAL A 434 -11.43 0.79 17.89
CA VAL A 434 -12.53 1.30 17.05
C VAL A 434 -13.65 0.25 16.92
N THR A 435 -14.90 0.69 16.92
CA THR A 435 -16.07 -0.17 16.75
C THR A 435 -16.59 -0.12 15.32
N ASP A 436 -16.20 -1.10 14.51
CA ASP A 436 -16.68 -1.25 13.13
C ASP A 436 -18.22 -1.30 13.03
N ASN A 437 -18.90 -1.85 14.05
CA ASN A 437 -20.37 -1.86 14.10
C ASN A 437 -21.00 -0.46 14.27
N ALA A 438 -20.33 0.45 15.00
CA ALA A 438 -20.77 1.83 15.14
C ALA A 438 -20.59 2.56 13.80
N ILE A 439 -19.42 2.38 13.17
CA ILE A 439 -19.13 2.92 11.84
C ILE A 439 -20.14 2.41 10.80
N ALA A 440 -20.43 1.11 10.78
CA ALA A 440 -21.43 0.53 9.88
C ALA A 440 -22.82 1.16 10.05
N THR A 441 -23.18 1.54 11.27
CA THR A 441 -24.45 2.21 11.56
C THR A 441 -24.49 3.62 10.97
N LYS A 442 -23.39 4.38 11.09
CA LYS A 442 -23.23 5.71 10.49
C LYS A 442 -23.22 5.66 8.97
N ILE A 443 -22.49 4.69 8.38
CA ILE A 443 -22.51 4.41 6.93
C ILE A 443 -23.95 4.16 6.45
N ASN A 444 -24.69 3.26 7.10
CA ASN A 444 -26.06 2.95 6.71
C ASN A 444 -26.97 4.18 6.76
N TYR A 445 -26.82 5.00 7.80
CA TYR A 445 -27.59 6.23 7.95
C TYR A 445 -27.31 7.22 6.80
N ALA A 446 -26.05 7.42 6.43
CA ALA A 446 -25.67 8.26 5.30
C ALA A 446 -26.26 7.72 3.98
N LEU A 447 -26.10 6.42 3.72
CA LEU A 447 -26.58 5.79 2.50
C LEU A 447 -28.11 5.88 2.31
N LYS A 448 -28.91 5.97 3.39
CA LYS A 448 -30.38 6.11 3.29
C LYS A 448 -30.82 7.41 2.60
N ASN A 449 -29.98 8.44 2.63
CA ASN A 449 -30.31 9.76 2.08
C ASN A 449 -29.64 10.03 0.73
N ILE A 450 -28.93 9.04 0.18
CA ILE A 450 -28.15 9.17 -1.06
C ILE A 450 -28.98 8.68 -2.25
N SER A 451 -28.84 9.36 -3.39
CA SER A 451 -29.44 8.99 -4.67
C SER A 451 -28.32 8.71 -5.68
N PRO A 452 -27.75 7.49 -5.70
CA PRO A 452 -26.53 7.23 -6.44
C PRO A 452 -26.64 7.58 -7.93
N SER A 453 -25.58 8.14 -8.50
CA SER A 453 -25.53 8.52 -9.92
C SER A 453 -24.25 8.01 -10.60
N HIS A 454 -24.34 7.65 -11.87
CA HIS A 454 -23.19 7.19 -12.65
C HIS A 454 -23.40 7.43 -14.14
N ASP A 455 -22.34 7.78 -14.88
CA ASP A 455 -22.45 8.18 -16.29
C ASP A 455 -22.90 7.05 -17.23
N ARG A 456 -22.65 5.80 -16.84
CA ARG A 456 -22.96 4.59 -17.64
C ARG A 456 -24.17 3.79 -17.14
N VAL A 457 -24.78 4.18 -16.03
CA VAL A 457 -25.85 3.39 -15.39
C VAL A 457 -26.90 4.31 -14.82
N ASP A 458 -28.16 4.09 -15.19
CA ASP A 458 -29.28 4.77 -14.56
C ASP A 458 -29.75 3.96 -13.33
N PHE A 459 -29.70 4.58 -12.15
CA PHE A 459 -30.23 4.02 -10.92
C PHE A 459 -31.73 4.27 -10.84
N LEU A 460 -32.51 3.20 -10.79
CA LEU A 460 -33.97 3.25 -10.72
C LEU A 460 -34.49 3.18 -9.27
N SER A 461 -33.75 2.50 -8.39
CA SER A 461 -34.02 2.47 -6.95
C SER A 461 -32.74 2.11 -6.17
N PHE A 462 -32.64 2.66 -4.97
CA PHE A 462 -31.57 2.37 -4.02
C PHE A 462 -32.17 2.36 -2.61
N GLU A 463 -32.29 1.18 -2.01
CA GLU A 463 -32.87 1.01 -0.69
C GLU A 463 -31.86 0.32 0.22
N THR A 464 -31.57 0.90 1.38
CA THR A 464 -30.54 0.39 2.30
C THR A 464 -31.10 -0.16 3.59
N THR A 465 -30.51 -1.28 4.03
CA THR A 465 -30.81 -1.96 5.28
C THR A 465 -29.50 -2.37 5.96
N THR A 466 -29.59 -2.90 7.18
CA THR A 466 -28.44 -3.38 7.93
C THR A 466 -28.47 -4.90 7.99
N ARG A 467 -27.30 -5.53 7.87
CA ARG A 467 -27.15 -6.97 7.97
C ARG A 467 -25.92 -7.37 8.76
N GLU A 468 -26.00 -8.49 9.45
CA GLU A 468 -24.86 -9.09 10.14
C GLU A 468 -24.22 -10.21 9.31
N LEU A 469 -22.92 -10.07 9.05
CA LEU A 469 -22.07 -11.07 8.41
C LEU A 469 -21.00 -11.54 9.41
N THR A 470 -21.19 -12.72 10.00
CA THR A 470 -20.16 -13.37 10.87
C THR A 470 -19.81 -12.58 12.12
N LYS A 471 -20.73 -11.75 12.64
CA LYS A 471 -20.58 -10.78 13.75
C LYS A 471 -20.18 -9.36 13.34
N GLU A 472 -19.88 -9.11 12.07
CA GLU A 472 -19.68 -7.75 11.57
C GLU A 472 -20.95 -7.22 10.92
N ARG A 473 -21.32 -5.99 11.29
CA ARG A 473 -22.45 -5.28 10.72
C ARG A 473 -22.02 -4.62 9.41
N VAL A 474 -22.81 -4.83 8.37
CA VAL A 474 -22.65 -4.21 7.05
C VAL A 474 -23.95 -3.53 6.62
N SER A 475 -23.86 -2.55 5.73
CA SER A 475 -25.04 -2.01 5.06
C SER A 475 -25.32 -2.81 3.79
N GLU A 476 -26.54 -3.28 3.61
CA GLU A 476 -26.99 -3.97 2.40
C GLU A 476 -27.87 -3.01 1.60
N ALA A 477 -27.49 -2.73 0.37
CA ALA A 477 -28.24 -1.92 -0.58
C ALA A 477 -28.90 -2.80 -1.63
N ASP A 478 -30.23 -2.78 -1.69
CA ASP A 478 -31.03 -3.31 -2.80
C ASP A 478 -31.05 -2.26 -3.91
N VAL A 479 -30.36 -2.55 -5.01
CA VAL A 479 -30.15 -1.61 -6.12
C VAL A 479 -30.85 -2.11 -7.38
N LYS A 480 -31.61 -1.24 -8.04
CA LYS A 480 -32.17 -1.50 -9.37
C LYS A 480 -31.47 -0.60 -10.38
N ILE A 481 -30.78 -1.20 -11.35
CA ILE A 481 -29.98 -0.48 -12.33
C ILE A 481 -30.40 -0.80 -13.76
N HIS A 482 -30.23 0.19 -14.64
CA HIS A 482 -30.36 0.08 -16.09
C HIS A 482 -29.03 0.44 -16.74
N ARG A 483 -28.44 -0.47 -17.53
CA ARG A 483 -27.07 -0.33 -18.05
C ARG A 483 -26.95 0.38 -19.41
N ASP A 484 -28.04 0.64 -20.13
CA ASP A 484 -28.00 1.30 -21.44
C ASP A 484 -29.27 2.12 -21.72
N ARG A 485 -29.19 3.46 -21.72
CA ARG A 485 -30.33 4.36 -21.98
C ARG A 485 -31.05 4.01 -23.29
N GLY A 486 -32.22 3.37 -23.18
CA GLY A 486 -33.13 3.14 -24.31
C GLY A 486 -33.59 1.70 -24.52
N ASP A 487 -32.97 0.70 -23.89
CA ASP A 487 -33.36 -0.71 -24.07
C ASP A 487 -34.05 -1.24 -22.81
N ALA A 488 -35.39 -1.22 -22.78
CA ALA A 488 -36.20 -1.46 -21.57
C ALA A 488 -35.99 -2.85 -20.93
N ASP A 489 -35.36 -3.79 -21.63
CA ASP A 489 -35.28 -5.20 -21.26
C ASP A 489 -34.06 -5.58 -20.38
N LEU A 490 -33.16 -4.65 -20.07
CA LEU A 490 -31.92 -4.92 -19.30
C LEU A 490 -31.93 -4.40 -17.84
N ILE A 491 -33.11 -4.29 -17.24
CA ILE A 491 -33.24 -3.94 -15.82
C ILE A 491 -32.64 -5.06 -14.95
N SER A 492 -31.61 -4.75 -14.16
CA SER A 492 -31.02 -5.70 -13.21
C SER A 492 -31.17 -5.23 -11.77
N ARG A 493 -31.70 -6.11 -10.92
CA ARG A 493 -31.76 -5.90 -9.46
C ARG A 493 -30.58 -6.64 -8.79
N ARG A 494 -29.90 -5.95 -7.88
CA ARG A 494 -28.60 -6.28 -7.29
C ARG A 494 -28.62 -6.07 -5.77
N GLN A 495 -27.76 -6.79 -5.05
CA GLN A 495 -27.58 -6.63 -3.60
C GLN A 495 -26.13 -6.29 -3.33
N VAL A 496 -25.86 -5.03 -2.95
CA VAL A 496 -24.51 -4.50 -2.78
C VAL A 496 -24.24 -4.25 -1.30
N PHE A 497 -23.12 -4.77 -0.79
CA PHE A 497 -22.76 -4.71 0.62
C PHE A 497 -21.68 -3.67 0.87
N PHE A 498 -21.93 -2.72 1.77
CA PHE A 498 -20.95 -1.73 2.22
C PHE A 498 -20.41 -2.16 3.58
N ALA A 499 -19.13 -2.51 3.62
CA ALA A 499 -18.44 -2.94 4.84
C ALA A 499 -17.49 -1.83 5.33
N PRO A 500 -17.54 -1.44 6.62
CA PRO A 500 -16.49 -0.64 7.22
C PRO A 500 -15.15 -1.38 7.10
N THR A 501 -14.06 -0.66 6.82
CA THR A 501 -12.72 -1.26 6.72
C THR A 501 -11.67 -0.31 7.28
N GLY A 502 -11.36 -0.52 8.56
CA GLY A 502 -10.33 0.21 9.30
C GLY A 502 -8.95 -0.44 9.20
N SER A 503 -8.25 -0.55 10.33
CA SER A 503 -6.89 -1.12 10.39
C SER A 503 -6.83 -2.65 10.22
N GLY A 504 -7.98 -3.33 10.40
CA GLY A 504 -8.09 -4.79 10.37
C GLY A 504 -7.99 -5.45 9.00
N ALA A 505 -8.11 -6.79 9.00
CA ALA A 505 -8.20 -7.58 7.78
C ALA A 505 -9.54 -7.32 7.09
N ARG A 506 -9.53 -7.27 5.75
CA ARG A 506 -10.77 -7.15 4.97
C ARG A 506 -11.72 -8.30 5.27
N LEU A 507 -13.03 -8.04 5.20
CA LEU A 507 -14.06 -9.05 5.39
C LEU A 507 -13.98 -10.14 4.31
N GLN A 508 -13.29 -11.25 4.62
CA GLN A 508 -12.97 -12.32 3.66
C GLN A 508 -14.22 -12.96 3.03
N ARG A 509 -15.38 -12.86 3.71
CA ARG A 509 -16.67 -13.31 3.18
C ARG A 509 -17.06 -12.69 1.85
N PHE A 510 -16.71 -11.43 1.58
CA PHE A 510 -17.04 -10.84 0.27
C PHE A 510 -16.38 -11.62 -0.88
N ASN A 511 -15.17 -12.15 -0.62
CA ASN A 511 -14.49 -13.03 -1.57
C ASN A 511 -15.08 -14.44 -1.53
N ASP A 512 -15.17 -15.07 -0.37
CA ASP A 512 -15.57 -16.49 -0.29
C ASP A 512 -17.00 -16.76 -0.79
N TYR A 513 -17.88 -15.75 -0.74
CA TYR A 513 -19.27 -15.81 -1.18
C TYR A 513 -19.51 -15.05 -2.48
N MET A 514 -18.45 -14.46 -3.07
CA MET A 514 -18.52 -13.65 -4.29
C MET A 514 -19.62 -12.57 -4.22
N LEU A 515 -19.65 -11.83 -3.10
CA LEU A 515 -20.63 -10.77 -2.87
C LEU A 515 -20.22 -9.48 -3.61
N GLU A 516 -21.20 -8.76 -4.14
CA GLU A 516 -21.02 -7.41 -4.67
C GLU A 516 -20.71 -6.48 -3.48
N GLY A 517 -19.44 -6.11 -3.31
CA GLY A 517 -18.96 -5.48 -2.08
C GLY A 517 -18.27 -4.15 -2.33
N VAL A 518 -18.59 -3.17 -1.49
CA VAL A 518 -17.92 -1.87 -1.36
C VAL A 518 -17.22 -1.83 -0.01
N TYR A 519 -15.92 -1.54 0.00
CA TYR A 519 -15.20 -1.27 1.23
C TYR A 519 -15.21 0.22 1.53
N VAL A 520 -15.72 0.58 2.71
CA VAL A 520 -15.72 1.95 3.20
C VAL A 520 -14.49 2.14 4.08
N THR A 521 -13.48 2.80 3.55
CA THR A 521 -12.13 2.81 4.11
C THR A 521 -11.91 3.94 5.10
N TYR A 522 -11.21 3.62 6.20
CA TYR A 522 -10.72 4.60 7.19
C TYR A 522 -9.46 4.07 7.87
N GLY A 523 -8.87 4.87 8.76
CA GLY A 523 -7.71 4.44 9.52
C GLY A 523 -6.52 4.11 8.60
N LYS A 524 -5.83 3.01 8.89
CA LYS A 524 -4.72 2.51 8.05
C LYS A 524 -5.16 2.02 6.68
N SER A 525 -6.47 1.86 6.43
CA SER A 525 -7.01 1.45 5.14
C SER A 525 -7.51 2.60 4.28
N ALA A 526 -7.53 3.86 4.77
CA ALA A 526 -8.10 5.01 4.06
C ALA A 526 -7.57 5.19 2.62
N GLY A 527 -6.31 4.82 2.37
CA GLY A 527 -5.70 4.83 1.04
C GLY A 527 -5.71 3.48 0.31
N ARG A 528 -6.23 2.38 0.87
CA ARG A 528 -6.13 1.07 0.21
C ARG A 528 -7.15 0.94 -0.91
N GLN A 529 -6.69 0.52 -2.09
CA GLN A 529 -7.56 0.02 -3.14
C GLN A 529 -7.83 -1.48 -3.03
N PHE A 530 -9.06 -1.88 -3.38
CA PHE A 530 -9.51 -3.26 -3.38
C PHE A 530 -9.93 -3.67 -4.80
N THR A 531 -9.00 -4.26 -5.56
CA THR A 531 -9.24 -4.67 -6.95
C THR A 531 -10.44 -5.61 -7.06
N GLY A 532 -11.36 -5.28 -7.98
CA GLY A 532 -12.59 -6.03 -8.20
C GLY A 532 -13.70 -5.74 -7.20
N TYR A 533 -13.54 -4.73 -6.33
CA TYR A 533 -14.55 -4.25 -5.36
C TYR A 533 -14.82 -2.76 -5.61
N GLY A 534 -15.93 -2.26 -5.08
CA GLY A 534 -16.09 -0.82 -4.89
C GLY A 534 -15.25 -0.32 -3.71
N SER A 535 -14.84 0.93 -3.76
CA SER A 535 -14.14 1.60 -2.65
C SER A 535 -14.72 2.99 -2.45
N LEU A 536 -14.80 3.42 -1.20
CA LEU A 536 -15.25 4.75 -0.80
C LEU A 536 -14.55 5.12 0.50
N THR A 537 -14.03 6.34 0.65
CA THR A 537 -13.49 6.73 1.95
C THR A 537 -14.62 7.11 2.90
N LEU A 538 -14.48 6.77 4.18
CA LEU A 538 -15.46 7.13 5.21
C LEU A 538 -15.62 8.65 5.30
N TYR A 539 -14.52 9.39 5.15
CA TYR A 539 -14.53 10.84 5.19
C TYR A 539 -15.32 11.44 4.03
N ASP A 540 -15.15 10.95 2.80
CA ASP A 540 -15.89 11.43 1.64
C ASP A 540 -17.39 11.11 1.71
N LEU A 541 -17.73 9.97 2.33
CA LEU A 541 -19.12 9.58 2.51
C LEU A 541 -19.84 10.46 3.55
N LEU A 542 -19.17 10.83 4.63
CA LEU A 542 -19.82 11.43 5.80
C LEU A 542 -19.59 12.94 5.97
N PHE A 543 -18.42 13.45 5.60
CA PHE A 543 -17.97 14.78 6.03
C PHE A 543 -17.50 15.70 4.91
N ASN A 544 -17.28 15.18 3.69
CA ASN A 544 -16.81 16.01 2.58
C ASN A 544 -17.97 16.71 1.88
N GLU A 545 -18.30 17.92 2.33
CA GLU A 545 -19.38 18.74 1.74
C GLU A 545 -19.13 19.14 0.27
N GLN A 546 -17.87 19.11 -0.19
CA GLN A 546 -17.51 19.45 -1.57
C GLN A 546 -17.56 18.24 -2.51
N ALA A 547 -17.62 17.03 -1.98
CA ALA A 547 -17.73 15.83 -2.79
C ALA A 547 -19.14 15.66 -3.35
N ASP A 548 -19.21 15.22 -4.61
CA ASP A 548 -20.45 14.68 -5.17
C ASP A 548 -20.66 13.26 -4.62
N THR A 549 -21.20 13.17 -3.40
CA THR A 549 -21.39 11.89 -2.69
C THR A 549 -22.30 10.93 -3.47
N ASP A 550 -23.31 11.44 -4.18
CA ASP A 550 -24.18 10.63 -5.04
C ASP A 550 -23.37 9.96 -6.17
N LYS A 551 -22.48 10.71 -6.82
CA LYS A 551 -21.59 10.18 -7.85
C LYS A 551 -20.55 9.22 -7.28
N LEU A 552 -19.98 9.51 -6.11
CA LEU A 552 -19.02 8.63 -5.43
C LEU A 552 -19.64 7.27 -5.07
N VAL A 553 -20.83 7.27 -4.49
CA VAL A 553 -21.55 6.02 -4.18
C VAL A 553 -21.94 5.29 -5.47
N GLY A 554 -22.38 6.01 -6.51
CA GLY A 554 -22.71 5.39 -7.80
C GLY A 554 -21.50 4.73 -8.47
N ASN A 555 -20.32 5.38 -8.44
CA ASN A 555 -19.04 4.82 -8.89
C ASN A 555 -18.65 3.57 -8.09
N ALA A 556 -18.78 3.61 -6.77
CA ALA A 556 -18.45 2.48 -5.89
C ALA A 556 -19.38 1.29 -6.15
N VAL A 557 -20.69 1.53 -6.29
CA VAL A 557 -21.68 0.49 -6.65
C VAL A 557 -21.39 -0.08 -8.03
N TYR A 558 -21.16 0.77 -9.04
CA TYR A 558 -20.83 0.31 -10.39
C TYR A 558 -19.62 -0.62 -10.37
N SER A 559 -18.54 -0.21 -9.70
CA SER A 559 -17.30 -0.97 -9.55
C SER A 559 -17.50 -2.30 -8.81
N ALA A 560 -18.34 -2.33 -7.78
CA ALA A 560 -18.69 -3.56 -7.09
C ALA A 560 -19.44 -4.56 -7.99
N VAL A 561 -20.40 -4.07 -8.80
CA VAL A 561 -21.23 -4.91 -9.68
C VAL A 561 -20.46 -5.38 -10.92
N THR A 562 -19.54 -4.59 -11.46
CA THR A 562 -18.67 -5.02 -12.57
C THR A 562 -17.55 -5.92 -12.06
N GLY A 563 -16.84 -5.49 -11.01
CA GLY A 563 -15.68 -6.20 -10.46
C GLY A 563 -16.00 -7.59 -9.96
N VAL A 564 -17.19 -7.84 -9.39
CA VAL A 564 -17.59 -9.19 -8.97
C VAL A 564 -17.60 -10.19 -10.14
N GLN A 565 -17.91 -9.74 -11.36
CA GLN A 565 -17.99 -10.62 -12.53
C GLN A 565 -16.61 -11.16 -12.90
N ASP A 566 -15.58 -10.32 -12.81
CA ASP A 566 -14.20 -10.71 -13.04
C ASP A 566 -13.72 -11.70 -11.96
N ARG A 567 -14.09 -11.45 -10.69
CA ARG A 567 -13.75 -12.36 -9.59
C ARG A 567 -14.41 -13.72 -9.76
N ILE A 568 -15.71 -13.75 -10.10
CA ILE A 568 -16.45 -14.98 -10.36
C ILE A 568 -15.80 -15.75 -11.51
N ALA A 569 -15.49 -15.08 -12.63
CA ALA A 569 -14.86 -15.70 -13.79
C ALA A 569 -13.48 -16.28 -13.47
N ALA A 570 -12.66 -15.57 -12.69
CA ALA A 570 -11.35 -16.05 -12.29
C ALA A 570 -11.45 -17.31 -11.41
N GLN A 571 -12.28 -17.27 -10.37
CA GLN A 571 -12.46 -18.41 -9.46
C GLN A 571 -13.12 -19.61 -10.13
N SER A 572 -14.10 -19.39 -11.01
CA SER A 572 -14.79 -20.48 -11.71
C SER A 572 -13.91 -21.17 -12.75
N ARG A 573 -13.00 -20.44 -13.41
CA ARG A 573 -12.00 -21.05 -14.31
C ARG A 573 -11.04 -21.95 -13.56
N GLU A 574 -10.57 -21.52 -12.39
CA GLU A 574 -9.72 -22.36 -11.54
C GLU A 574 -10.49 -23.58 -11.03
N ALA A 575 -11.73 -23.40 -10.57
CA ALA A 575 -12.61 -24.51 -10.17
C ALA A 575 -12.80 -25.53 -11.30
N ASN A 576 -13.07 -25.06 -12.53
CA ASN A 576 -13.23 -25.92 -13.70
C ASN A 576 -11.95 -26.69 -14.02
N LYS A 577 -10.80 -26.03 -13.99
CA LYS A 577 -9.49 -26.66 -14.23
C LYS A 577 -9.17 -27.74 -13.20
N ILE A 578 -9.50 -27.51 -11.92
CA ILE A 578 -9.34 -28.52 -10.86
C ILE A 578 -10.29 -29.69 -11.12
N ALA A 579 -11.55 -29.42 -11.41
CA ALA A 579 -12.56 -30.46 -11.68
C ALA A 579 -12.23 -31.29 -12.92
N GLU A 580 -11.81 -30.68 -14.03
CA GLU A 580 -11.40 -31.39 -15.25
C GLU A 580 -10.20 -32.31 -15.01
N LYS A 581 -9.19 -31.84 -14.27
CA LYS A 581 -8.04 -32.68 -13.92
C LYS A 581 -8.44 -33.85 -13.02
N TYR A 582 -9.35 -33.60 -12.08
CA TYR A 582 -9.89 -34.65 -11.23
C TYR A 582 -10.64 -35.70 -12.08
N LEU A 583 -11.55 -35.25 -12.94
CA LEU A 583 -12.36 -36.11 -13.81
C LEU A 583 -11.49 -36.95 -14.76
N ALA A 584 -10.49 -36.32 -15.40
CA ALA A 584 -9.56 -37.03 -16.28
C ALA A 584 -8.81 -38.16 -15.56
N ILE A 585 -8.47 -37.98 -14.28
CA ILE A 585 -7.84 -39.06 -13.50
C ILE A 585 -8.85 -40.12 -13.10
N THR A 586 -10.07 -39.73 -12.73
CA THR A 586 -11.11 -40.71 -12.38
C THR A 586 -11.46 -41.62 -13.56
N ASP A 587 -11.34 -41.11 -14.80
CA ASP A 587 -11.55 -41.90 -16.02
C ASP A 587 -10.42 -42.91 -16.29
N GLU A 588 -9.22 -42.65 -15.77
CA GLU A 588 -8.02 -43.49 -15.97
C GLU A 588 -7.84 -44.57 -14.89
N ILE A 589 -8.50 -44.43 -13.74
CA ILE A 589 -8.30 -45.32 -12.58
C ILE A 589 -9.39 -46.38 -12.48
N ASP A 590 -9.00 -47.58 -12.06
CA ASP A 590 -9.94 -48.69 -11.89
C ASP A 590 -10.87 -48.51 -10.68
N SER A 591 -10.45 -47.74 -9.67
CA SER A 591 -11.22 -47.50 -8.43
C SER A 591 -10.82 -46.18 -7.76
N VAL A 592 -11.82 -45.35 -7.44
CA VAL A 592 -11.69 -44.09 -6.70
C VAL A 592 -11.13 -44.33 -5.29
N SER A 593 -11.60 -45.38 -4.62
CA SER A 593 -11.18 -45.72 -3.24
C SER A 593 -9.69 -46.06 -3.17
N ASN A 594 -9.19 -46.87 -4.11
CA ASN A 594 -7.78 -47.28 -4.15
C ASN A 594 -6.83 -46.13 -4.51
N ASN A 595 -7.34 -45.05 -5.09
CA ASN A 595 -6.56 -43.86 -5.49
C ASN A 595 -6.88 -42.62 -4.64
N LYS A 596 -7.55 -42.80 -3.50
CA LYS A 596 -8.01 -41.71 -2.61
C LYS A 596 -6.91 -40.70 -2.28
N ASP A 597 -5.70 -41.15 -1.96
CA ASP A 597 -4.63 -40.23 -1.58
C ASP A 597 -4.14 -39.37 -2.75
N ARG A 598 -4.08 -39.93 -3.97
CA ARG A 598 -3.79 -39.17 -5.20
C ARG A 598 -4.92 -38.20 -5.53
N LEU A 599 -6.18 -38.59 -5.31
CA LEU A 599 -7.35 -37.75 -5.59
C LEU A 599 -7.56 -36.63 -4.55
N LYS A 600 -7.11 -36.82 -3.31
CA LYS A 600 -7.12 -35.79 -2.28
C LYS A 600 -6.23 -34.59 -2.61
N GLU A 601 -5.21 -34.75 -3.46
CA GLU A 601 -4.34 -33.63 -3.87
C GLU A 601 -5.11 -32.52 -4.61
N TYR A 602 -6.27 -32.84 -5.20
CA TYR A 602 -7.08 -31.89 -5.97
C TYR A 602 -8.04 -31.08 -5.11
N PHE A 603 -8.86 -31.77 -4.31
CA PHE A 603 -9.88 -31.12 -3.50
C PHE A 603 -9.47 -30.93 -2.04
N GLY A 604 -8.46 -31.62 -1.50
CA GLY A 604 -7.89 -31.41 -0.16
C GLY A 604 -8.81 -31.69 1.04
N SER A 605 -10.09 -31.33 0.96
CA SER A 605 -11.14 -31.44 1.97
C SER A 605 -12.54 -31.29 1.34
N GLY A 606 -13.58 -31.76 2.03
CA GLY A 606 -14.98 -31.54 1.63
C GLY A 606 -15.33 -30.06 1.50
N ASN A 607 -14.93 -29.22 2.48
CA ASN A 607 -15.20 -27.78 2.45
C ASN A 607 -14.61 -27.06 1.22
N TYR A 608 -13.46 -27.52 0.74
CA TYR A 608 -12.85 -26.96 -0.47
C TYR A 608 -13.56 -27.47 -1.73
N PHE A 609 -13.99 -28.72 -1.78
CA PHE A 609 -14.87 -29.25 -2.83
C PHE A 609 -16.18 -28.45 -2.94
N GLU A 610 -16.90 -28.26 -1.83
CA GLU A 610 -18.11 -27.43 -1.74
C GLU A 610 -17.88 -26.02 -2.27
N LYS A 611 -16.72 -25.43 -1.94
CA LYS A 611 -16.32 -24.10 -2.44
C LYS A 611 -16.10 -24.08 -3.94
N GLN A 612 -15.46 -25.11 -4.53
CA GLN A 612 -15.27 -25.20 -5.98
C GLN A 612 -16.61 -25.39 -6.72
N VAL A 613 -17.49 -26.24 -6.19
CA VAL A 613 -18.86 -26.44 -6.71
C VAL A 613 -19.64 -25.13 -6.70
N PHE A 614 -19.58 -24.38 -5.60
CA PHE A 614 -20.20 -23.06 -5.53
C PHE A 614 -19.67 -22.11 -6.60
N TYR A 615 -18.36 -22.06 -6.85
CA TYR A 615 -17.80 -21.17 -7.88
C TYR A 615 -18.26 -21.51 -9.30
N LEU A 616 -18.36 -22.80 -9.63
CA LEU A 616 -18.95 -23.24 -10.89
C LEU A 616 -20.43 -22.82 -10.98
N ALA A 617 -21.23 -23.14 -9.96
CA ALA A 617 -22.65 -22.78 -9.90
C ALA A 617 -22.89 -21.26 -9.93
N LYS A 618 -22.02 -20.45 -9.31
CA LYS A 618 -22.08 -18.99 -9.30
C LYS A 618 -21.81 -18.37 -10.67
N TYR A 619 -20.93 -19.00 -11.46
CA TYR A 619 -20.71 -18.60 -12.84
C TYR A 619 -21.90 -18.99 -13.73
N VAL A 620 -22.41 -20.22 -13.58
CA VAL A 620 -23.55 -20.70 -14.36
C VAL A 620 -24.79 -19.85 -14.09
N PHE A 621 -25.09 -19.62 -12.82
CA PHE A 621 -26.24 -18.84 -12.36
C PHE A 621 -25.76 -17.67 -11.50
N LYS A 622 -25.83 -16.44 -12.06
CA LYS A 622 -25.30 -15.23 -11.41
C LYS A 622 -25.89 -14.95 -10.02
N ARG A 623 -27.12 -15.41 -9.75
CA ARG A 623 -27.83 -15.28 -8.47
C ARG A 623 -27.65 -16.46 -7.52
N SER A 624 -26.71 -17.37 -7.78
CA SER A 624 -26.36 -18.38 -6.79
C SER A 624 -25.81 -17.72 -5.52
N GLU A 625 -26.20 -18.27 -4.38
CA GLU A 625 -25.73 -17.84 -3.07
C GLU A 625 -25.12 -19.05 -2.36
N ARG A 626 -24.08 -18.79 -1.56
CA ARG A 626 -23.55 -19.77 -0.62
C ARG A 626 -24.27 -19.56 0.72
N TRP A 627 -24.80 -20.63 1.29
CA TRP A 627 -25.56 -20.60 2.55
C TRP A 627 -24.80 -21.32 3.68
N GLY A 628 -24.10 -22.42 3.35
CA GLY A 628 -23.39 -23.27 4.31
C GLY A 628 -22.47 -22.51 5.27
N LYS A 629 -22.86 -22.50 6.56
CA LYS A 629 -22.01 -22.10 7.69
C LYS A 629 -21.60 -23.35 8.45
N GLN A 630 -20.33 -23.41 8.84
CA GLN A 630 -19.82 -24.49 9.68
C GLN A 630 -20.69 -24.60 10.95
N ASN A 631 -21.24 -25.80 11.20
CA ASN A 631 -22.10 -26.15 12.35
C ASN A 631 -23.53 -25.56 12.37
N LYS A 632 -24.09 -25.14 11.23
CA LYS A 632 -25.52 -24.79 11.11
C LYS A 632 -26.27 -25.79 10.23
N ARG A 633 -27.60 -25.90 10.45
CA ARG A 633 -28.51 -26.75 9.68
C ARG A 633 -28.98 -26.03 8.41
N GLU A 634 -28.07 -25.72 7.49
CA GLU A 634 -28.36 -24.97 6.25
C GLU A 634 -27.71 -25.72 5.07
N SER A 635 -28.34 -25.70 3.89
CA SER A 635 -27.73 -26.24 2.65
C SER A 635 -26.43 -25.51 2.28
N ASP A 636 -25.54 -26.13 1.50
CA ASP A 636 -24.27 -25.51 1.07
C ASP A 636 -24.50 -24.24 0.24
N GLY A 637 -25.51 -24.25 -0.63
CA GLY A 637 -25.92 -23.06 -1.38
C GLY A 637 -27.28 -23.18 -2.03
N ALA A 638 -27.63 -22.15 -2.80
CA ALA A 638 -28.87 -22.10 -3.55
C ALA A 638 -28.71 -21.36 -4.88
N VAL A 639 -29.56 -21.70 -5.83
CA VAL A 639 -29.74 -21.05 -7.13
C VAL A 639 -31.10 -20.37 -7.14
N ILE A 640 -31.10 -19.06 -7.42
CA ILE A 640 -32.33 -18.24 -7.44
C ILE A 640 -32.65 -17.85 -8.87
N PHE A 641 -33.84 -18.22 -9.34
CA PHE A 641 -34.37 -17.84 -10.65
C PHE A 641 -35.40 -16.72 -10.51
N PRO A 642 -35.04 -15.48 -10.87
CA PRO A 642 -35.94 -14.35 -10.72
C PRO A 642 -37.19 -14.48 -11.59
N GLN A 643 -38.32 -14.09 -11.03
CA GLN A 643 -39.57 -13.89 -11.78
C GLN A 643 -39.90 -12.39 -11.86
N GLN A 644 -40.89 -12.01 -12.67
CA GLN A 644 -41.35 -10.61 -12.76
C GLN A 644 -41.85 -10.06 -11.41
N ASN A 645 -42.33 -10.94 -10.52
CA ASN A 645 -42.66 -10.62 -9.13
C ASN A 645 -41.70 -11.35 -8.19
N ARG A 646 -41.01 -10.62 -7.30
CA ARG A 646 -40.06 -11.16 -6.30
C ARG A 646 -40.73 -12.21 -5.41
N ASP A 647 -42.01 -12.02 -5.09
CA ASP A 647 -42.82 -12.96 -4.29
C ASP A 647 -43.17 -14.25 -5.06
N LYS A 648 -42.47 -14.53 -6.16
CA LYS A 648 -42.58 -15.75 -6.96
C LYS A 648 -41.24 -16.25 -7.47
N ASP A 649 -40.11 -15.70 -7.01
CA ASP A 649 -38.78 -16.19 -7.39
C ASP A 649 -38.69 -17.70 -7.09
N ARG A 650 -38.13 -18.47 -8.03
CA ARG A 650 -37.96 -19.92 -7.87
C ARG A 650 -36.60 -20.23 -7.26
N VAL A 651 -36.52 -21.19 -6.36
CA VAL A 651 -35.28 -21.48 -5.63
C VAL A 651 -35.01 -22.97 -5.59
N LEU A 652 -33.79 -23.32 -6.00
CA LEU A 652 -33.23 -24.66 -5.85
C LEU A 652 -32.09 -24.58 -4.84
N SER A 653 -32.14 -25.35 -3.77
CA SER A 653 -30.98 -25.53 -2.88
C SER A 653 -30.06 -26.62 -3.41
N PHE A 654 -28.78 -26.60 -3.06
CA PHE A 654 -27.86 -27.69 -3.34
C PHE A 654 -26.95 -27.98 -2.16
N ASP A 655 -26.58 -29.26 -2.03
CA ASP A 655 -25.60 -29.75 -1.05
C ASP A 655 -24.57 -30.61 -1.80
N ALA A 656 -23.28 -30.28 -1.61
CA ALA A 656 -22.18 -30.91 -2.31
C ALA A 656 -21.41 -31.84 -1.36
N LYS A 657 -21.13 -33.06 -1.80
CA LYS A 657 -20.41 -34.05 -0.99
C LYS A 657 -19.33 -34.73 -1.78
N LEU A 658 -18.16 -34.83 -1.15
CA LEU A 658 -16.97 -35.47 -1.70
C LEU A 658 -16.86 -36.89 -1.13
N SER A 659 -17.12 -37.91 -1.95
CA SER A 659 -16.99 -39.33 -1.54
C SER A 659 -15.86 -40.06 -2.25
N TYR A 660 -15.05 -40.81 -1.50
CA TYR A 660 -14.04 -41.70 -2.07
C TYR A 660 -14.37 -43.18 -1.85
N GLU A 661 -15.59 -43.50 -1.45
CA GLU A 661 -16.02 -44.88 -1.25
C GLU A 661 -16.13 -45.62 -2.59
N GLU A 662 -15.89 -46.93 -2.57
CA GLU A 662 -15.83 -47.78 -3.77
C GLU A 662 -17.19 -47.88 -4.47
N ASP A 663 -18.27 -47.98 -3.69
CA ASP A 663 -19.65 -48.06 -4.18
C ASP A 663 -20.29 -46.67 -4.38
N GLY A 664 -19.52 -45.58 -4.40
CA GLY A 664 -20.07 -44.24 -4.52
C GLY A 664 -20.53 -43.62 -3.19
N TYR A 665 -21.04 -42.38 -3.24
CA TYR A 665 -21.54 -41.71 -2.05
C TYR A 665 -22.77 -42.44 -1.50
N ASN A 666 -22.58 -43.17 -0.40
CA ASN A 666 -23.60 -43.94 0.27
C ASN A 666 -24.16 -43.12 1.45
N PHE A 667 -25.39 -42.64 1.29
CA PHE A 667 -26.06 -41.85 2.31
C PHE A 667 -26.44 -42.77 3.47
N THR A 668 -25.80 -42.57 4.60
CA THR A 668 -26.20 -43.18 5.87
C THR A 668 -27.57 -42.62 6.29
N PRO A 669 -28.36 -43.34 7.11
CA PRO A 669 -29.61 -42.79 7.65
C PRO A 669 -29.46 -41.44 8.36
N SER A 670 -28.26 -41.15 8.90
CA SER A 670 -27.93 -39.85 9.49
C SER A 670 -27.83 -38.73 8.45
N GLU A 671 -27.34 -39.02 7.24
CA GLU A 671 -27.23 -38.05 6.14
C GLU A 671 -28.59 -37.80 5.48
N GLU A 672 -29.45 -38.82 5.41
CA GLU A 672 -30.85 -38.65 4.98
C GLU A 672 -31.66 -37.78 5.96
N ASP A 673 -31.50 -37.99 7.27
CA ASP A 673 -32.07 -37.13 8.32
C ASP A 673 -31.49 -35.70 8.25
N GLN A 674 -30.20 -35.57 7.94
CA GLN A 674 -29.55 -34.26 7.76
C GLN A 674 -30.12 -33.49 6.56
N ALA A 675 -30.22 -34.13 5.39
CA ALA A 675 -30.82 -33.53 4.19
C ALA A 675 -32.28 -33.13 4.43
N THR A 676 -33.07 -34.00 5.09
CA THR A 676 -34.45 -33.69 5.47
C THR A 676 -34.51 -32.44 6.35
N ARG A 677 -33.66 -32.35 7.38
CA ARG A 677 -33.59 -31.18 8.26
C ARG A 677 -33.16 -29.92 7.55
N TYR A 678 -32.27 -30.00 6.58
CA TYR A 678 -31.85 -28.85 5.78
C TYR A 678 -33.00 -28.34 4.93
N ILE A 679 -33.71 -29.22 4.25
CA ILE A 679 -34.87 -28.85 3.41
C ILE A 679 -35.97 -28.21 4.26
N LEU A 680 -36.31 -28.81 5.41
CA LEU A 680 -37.32 -28.25 6.31
C LEU A 680 -36.87 -26.90 6.89
N HIS A 681 -35.62 -26.81 7.34
CA HIS A 681 -35.08 -25.55 7.84
C HIS A 681 -35.09 -24.45 6.77
N ASP A 682 -34.67 -24.77 5.54
CA ASP A 682 -34.61 -23.81 4.43
C ASP A 682 -36.02 -23.39 3.97
N ASN A 683 -37.01 -24.29 4.02
CA ASN A 683 -38.43 -23.99 3.77
C ASN A 683 -39.03 -23.07 4.84
N ASP A 684 -38.68 -23.30 6.11
CA ASP A 684 -39.11 -22.46 7.24
C ASP A 684 -38.30 -21.16 7.36
N TRP A 685 -37.24 -21.01 6.56
CA TRP A 685 -36.34 -19.90 6.68
C TRP A 685 -36.98 -18.61 6.20
N GLU A 686 -37.11 -17.63 7.10
CA GLU A 686 -37.65 -16.30 6.80
C GLU A 686 -36.95 -15.63 5.61
N ARG A 687 -35.66 -15.94 5.37
CA ARG A 687 -34.91 -15.45 4.22
C ARG A 687 -35.42 -15.98 2.89
N LEU A 688 -35.88 -17.24 2.83
CA LEU A 688 -36.51 -17.82 1.65
C LEU A 688 -37.82 -17.06 1.37
N LYS A 689 -38.69 -16.96 2.38
CA LYS A 689 -39.96 -16.22 2.30
C LYS A 689 -39.80 -14.78 1.81
N VAL A 690 -38.80 -14.05 2.32
CA VAL A 690 -38.49 -12.67 1.89
C VAL A 690 -37.94 -12.60 0.45
N LYS A 691 -37.38 -13.70 -0.07
CA LYS A 691 -36.85 -13.77 -1.43
C LYS A 691 -37.87 -14.29 -2.45
N THR A 692 -38.73 -15.23 -2.07
CA THR A 692 -39.61 -15.98 -2.99
C THR A 692 -41.10 -15.73 -2.76
N GLY A 693 -41.50 -15.04 -1.68
CA GLY A 693 -42.90 -14.89 -1.27
C GLY A 693 -43.57 -16.17 -0.76
N ASP A 694 -42.86 -17.29 -0.78
CA ASP A 694 -43.34 -18.61 -0.41
C ASP A 694 -42.34 -19.31 0.54
N ASN A 695 -42.82 -20.26 1.33
CA ASN A 695 -42.03 -21.01 2.30
C ASN A 695 -41.55 -22.36 1.73
N GLN A 696 -41.30 -22.46 0.43
CA GLN A 696 -41.01 -23.74 -0.19
C GLN A 696 -39.98 -23.68 -1.32
N LEU A 697 -38.97 -24.55 -1.21
CA LEU A 697 -37.98 -24.86 -2.24
C LEU A 697 -38.63 -25.68 -3.35
N ASP A 698 -38.34 -25.34 -4.60
CA ASP A 698 -38.81 -26.11 -5.76
C ASP A 698 -38.04 -27.44 -5.88
N ALA A 699 -36.72 -27.44 -5.61
CA ALA A 699 -35.92 -28.65 -5.51
C ALA A 699 -34.73 -28.52 -4.55
N HIS A 700 -34.23 -29.67 -4.09
CA HIS A 700 -32.98 -29.83 -3.38
C HIS A 700 -32.05 -30.79 -4.14
N ILE A 701 -30.92 -30.26 -4.62
CA ILE A 701 -29.98 -30.99 -5.48
C ILE A 701 -28.82 -31.52 -4.64
N LEU A 702 -28.68 -32.84 -4.59
CA LEU A 702 -27.51 -33.51 -4.05
C LEU A 702 -26.46 -33.62 -5.16
N LEU A 703 -25.26 -33.09 -4.91
CA LEU A 703 -24.17 -33.07 -5.88
C LEU A 703 -22.96 -33.84 -5.35
N SER A 704 -22.50 -34.81 -6.12
CA SER A 704 -21.30 -35.60 -5.79
C SER A 704 -20.50 -35.87 -7.04
N GLN A 705 -19.21 -36.11 -6.85
CA GLN A 705 -18.32 -36.59 -7.89
C GLN A 705 -18.36 -38.12 -8.05
N ASN A 706 -18.97 -38.83 -7.10
CA ASN A 706 -19.14 -40.28 -7.13
C ASN A 706 -20.46 -40.67 -6.44
N PHE A 707 -21.38 -41.33 -7.16
CA PHE A 707 -22.69 -41.74 -6.66
C PHE A 707 -22.92 -43.24 -6.84
N ASP A 708 -23.76 -43.80 -5.96
CA ASP A 708 -24.39 -45.11 -6.16
C ASP A 708 -25.76 -44.92 -6.83
N GLU A 709 -25.82 -45.00 -8.17
CA GLU A 709 -27.05 -44.70 -8.91
C GLU A 709 -28.21 -45.66 -8.56
N ASP A 710 -27.89 -46.91 -8.21
CA ASP A 710 -28.87 -47.93 -7.83
C ASP A 710 -29.65 -47.54 -6.56
N LYS A 711 -29.11 -46.61 -5.75
CA LYS A 711 -29.70 -46.17 -4.48
C LYS A 711 -30.49 -44.87 -4.56
N PHE A 712 -30.48 -44.14 -5.68
CA PHE A 712 -31.18 -42.85 -5.80
C PHE A 712 -32.65 -42.95 -5.44
N ARG A 713 -33.33 -43.99 -5.93
CA ARG A 713 -34.75 -44.21 -5.67
C ARG A 713 -35.03 -44.44 -4.19
N SER A 714 -34.33 -45.39 -3.57
CA SER A 714 -34.53 -45.71 -2.15
C SER A 714 -34.27 -44.51 -1.25
N MET A 715 -33.31 -43.66 -1.61
CA MET A 715 -32.96 -42.46 -0.85
C MET A 715 -34.00 -41.34 -1.00
N ALA A 716 -34.46 -41.08 -2.23
CA ALA A 716 -35.53 -40.12 -2.45
C ALA A 716 -36.82 -40.53 -1.73
N ASP A 717 -37.15 -41.83 -1.75
CA ASP A 717 -38.28 -42.37 -0.99
C ASP A 717 -38.07 -42.24 0.53
N SER A 718 -36.84 -42.47 1.02
CA SER A 718 -36.49 -42.32 2.45
C SER A 718 -36.62 -40.87 2.94
N ILE A 719 -35.99 -39.90 2.25
CA ILE A 719 -36.07 -38.46 2.59
C ILE A 719 -37.53 -38.00 2.58
N ARG A 720 -38.33 -38.44 1.61
CA ARG A 720 -39.76 -38.13 1.56
C ARG A 720 -40.52 -38.73 2.73
N SER A 721 -40.25 -39.98 3.08
CA SER A 721 -40.88 -40.61 4.25
C SER A 721 -40.51 -39.89 5.55
N HIS A 722 -39.33 -39.29 5.63
CA HIS A 722 -38.94 -38.46 6.76
C HIS A 722 -39.72 -37.13 6.81
N PHE A 723 -40.10 -36.51 5.69
CA PHE A 723 -40.97 -35.32 5.73
C PHE A 723 -42.28 -35.61 6.47
N ASP A 724 -42.92 -36.75 6.19
CA ASP A 724 -44.16 -37.19 6.86
C ASP A 724 -43.98 -37.41 8.38
N VAL A 725 -42.74 -37.62 8.84
CA VAL A 725 -42.41 -37.82 10.27
C VAL A 725 -42.07 -36.49 10.96
N PHE A 726 -41.43 -35.57 10.26
CA PHE A 726 -40.90 -34.32 10.85
C PHE A 726 -41.85 -33.13 10.71
N THR A 727 -42.84 -33.17 9.80
CA THR A 727 -43.84 -32.11 9.65
C THR A 727 -45.20 -32.66 9.21
N ASP A 728 -46.28 -32.00 9.64
CA ASP A 728 -47.64 -32.26 9.16
C ASP A 728 -47.92 -31.53 7.82
N ASP A 729 -47.03 -30.62 7.40
CA ASP A 729 -47.17 -29.85 6.17
C ASP A 729 -46.73 -30.66 4.95
N LYS A 730 -47.46 -30.50 3.84
CA LYS A 730 -47.12 -31.17 2.58
C LYS A 730 -45.87 -30.54 1.96
N VAL A 731 -44.73 -31.22 2.08
CA VAL A 731 -43.48 -30.84 1.40
C VAL A 731 -43.55 -31.28 -0.07
N THR A 732 -43.43 -30.33 -1.02
CA THR A 732 -43.45 -30.60 -2.47
C THR A 732 -42.08 -30.43 -3.13
N THR A 733 -41.02 -30.23 -2.35
CA THR A 733 -39.65 -30.06 -2.84
C THR A 733 -39.19 -31.32 -3.57
N THR A 734 -38.77 -31.17 -4.83
CA THR A 734 -38.21 -32.29 -5.62
C THR A 734 -36.79 -32.61 -5.12
N ILE A 735 -36.47 -33.91 -4.98
CA ILE A 735 -35.08 -34.35 -4.72
C ILE A 735 -34.39 -34.57 -6.06
N GLY A 736 -33.29 -33.85 -6.29
CA GLY A 736 -32.48 -33.93 -7.50
C GLY A 736 -31.09 -34.51 -7.23
N PHE A 737 -30.55 -35.26 -8.18
CA PHE A 737 -29.17 -35.76 -8.13
C PHE A 737 -28.38 -35.20 -9.32
N MET A 738 -27.18 -34.67 -9.08
CA MET A 738 -26.34 -34.07 -10.12
C MET A 738 -24.88 -34.50 -9.98
N THR A 739 -24.27 -35.02 -11.04
CA THR A 739 -22.84 -35.37 -11.01
C THR A 739 -21.95 -34.13 -11.15
N LEU A 740 -20.73 -34.19 -10.61
CA LEU A 740 -19.72 -33.14 -10.85
C LEU A 740 -19.48 -32.93 -12.35
N GLU A 741 -19.44 -34.01 -13.13
CA GLU A 741 -19.27 -33.98 -14.57
C GLU A 741 -20.37 -33.17 -15.27
N ALA A 742 -21.64 -33.38 -14.91
CA ALA A 742 -22.75 -32.60 -15.43
C ALA A 742 -22.61 -31.10 -15.12
N LEU A 743 -22.08 -30.73 -13.94
CA LEU A 743 -21.86 -29.33 -13.58
C LEU A 743 -20.73 -28.71 -14.40
N VAL A 744 -19.66 -29.47 -14.67
CA VAL A 744 -18.55 -29.06 -15.53
C VAL A 744 -19.02 -28.82 -16.97
N GLU A 745 -19.80 -29.74 -17.53
CA GLU A 745 -20.36 -29.58 -18.88
C GLU A 745 -21.35 -28.41 -18.95
N LEU A 746 -22.20 -28.23 -17.93
CA LEU A 746 -23.09 -27.08 -17.83
C LEU A 746 -22.31 -25.75 -17.75
N PHE A 747 -21.19 -25.74 -17.04
CA PHE A 747 -20.28 -24.59 -16.99
C PHE A 747 -19.66 -24.27 -18.36
N LYS A 748 -19.17 -25.28 -19.09
CA LYS A 748 -18.63 -25.12 -20.44
C LYS A 748 -19.68 -24.57 -21.40
N LEU A 749 -20.88 -25.16 -21.39
CA LEU A 749 -22.02 -24.68 -22.17
C LEU A 749 -22.34 -23.21 -21.85
N LYS A 750 -22.40 -22.84 -20.56
CA LYS A 750 -22.66 -21.44 -20.18
C LYS A 750 -21.56 -20.49 -20.66
N ARG A 751 -20.30 -20.91 -20.57
CA ARG A 751 -19.15 -20.09 -21.00
C ARG A 751 -19.18 -19.85 -22.50
N GLU A 752 -19.48 -20.88 -23.29
CA GLU A 752 -19.68 -20.74 -24.74
C GLU A 752 -20.82 -19.76 -25.05
N LEU A 753 -21.94 -19.85 -24.33
CA LEU A 753 -23.05 -18.90 -24.48
C LEU A 753 -22.70 -17.47 -23.98
N TYR A 754 -21.75 -17.32 -23.05
CA TYR A 754 -21.40 -16.05 -22.39
C TYR A 754 -20.81 -15.02 -23.36
N GLU A 755 -19.99 -15.46 -24.32
CA GLU A 755 -19.36 -14.60 -25.33
C GLU A 755 -20.37 -13.87 -26.24
N TYR A 756 -21.66 -14.23 -26.16
CA TYR A 756 -22.71 -13.79 -27.07
C TYR A 756 -23.94 -13.17 -26.35
N GLN A 757 -23.81 -12.83 -25.06
CA GLN A 757 -24.87 -12.38 -24.11
C GLN A 757 -25.55 -11.01 -24.39
N GLY A 758 -25.62 -10.56 -25.63
CA GLY A 758 -26.34 -9.32 -25.99
C GLY A 758 -27.88 -9.43 -25.99
N LYS A 759 -28.48 -10.60 -25.70
CA LYS A 759 -29.94 -10.83 -25.76
C LYS A 759 -30.44 -11.57 -24.52
N GLY A 760 -31.36 -10.94 -23.76
CA GLY A 760 -31.89 -11.46 -22.48
C GLY A 760 -32.72 -12.75 -22.58
N ASP A 761 -33.29 -13.04 -23.75
CA ASP A 761 -34.19 -14.17 -23.96
C ASP A 761 -33.49 -15.53 -23.83
N LEU A 762 -32.30 -15.68 -24.41
CA LEU A 762 -31.56 -16.96 -24.41
C LEU A 762 -31.09 -17.37 -23.00
N VAL A 763 -30.73 -16.39 -22.16
CA VAL A 763 -30.35 -16.64 -20.76
C VAL A 763 -31.55 -17.09 -19.94
N THR A 764 -32.71 -16.51 -20.22
CA THR A 764 -33.98 -16.87 -19.55
C THR A 764 -34.39 -18.29 -19.95
N ASP A 765 -34.28 -18.64 -21.22
CA ASP A 765 -34.59 -19.99 -21.71
C ASP A 765 -33.62 -21.04 -21.16
N PHE A 766 -32.31 -20.77 -21.13
CA PHE A 766 -31.31 -21.64 -20.50
C PHE A 766 -31.66 -21.91 -19.02
N ASN A 767 -31.97 -20.85 -18.27
CA ASN A 767 -32.36 -20.96 -16.86
C ASN A 767 -33.64 -21.79 -16.70
N ARG A 768 -34.63 -21.60 -17.57
CA ARG A 768 -35.88 -22.38 -17.58
C ARG A 768 -35.62 -23.86 -17.84
N PHE A 769 -34.81 -24.20 -18.86
CA PHE A 769 -34.53 -25.60 -19.19
C PHE A 769 -33.77 -26.32 -18.09
N PHE A 770 -32.83 -25.64 -17.43
CA PHE A 770 -32.17 -26.22 -16.26
C PHE A 770 -33.14 -26.41 -15.09
N TYR A 771 -33.99 -25.42 -14.81
CA TYR A 771 -35.02 -25.53 -13.78
C TYR A 771 -35.97 -26.71 -14.05
N GLU A 772 -36.41 -26.89 -15.29
CA GLU A 772 -37.22 -28.04 -15.72
C GLU A 772 -36.47 -29.37 -15.48
N ALA A 773 -35.20 -29.47 -15.88
CA ALA A 773 -34.40 -30.67 -15.65
C ALA A 773 -34.22 -31.00 -14.15
N ALA A 774 -34.17 -29.97 -13.30
CA ALA A 774 -34.03 -30.14 -11.85
C ALA A 774 -35.35 -30.45 -11.12
N THR A 775 -36.51 -30.30 -11.77
CA THR A 775 -37.84 -30.41 -11.12
C THR A 775 -38.75 -31.49 -11.71
N ILE A 776 -38.55 -31.88 -12.98
CA ILE A 776 -39.37 -32.89 -13.66
C ILE A 776 -38.98 -34.30 -13.20
N THR A 777 -39.99 -35.11 -12.85
CA THR A 777 -39.84 -36.51 -12.41
C THR A 777 -40.60 -37.50 -13.29
N GLU A 778 -41.05 -37.11 -14.50
CA GLU A 778 -42.08 -37.83 -15.27
C GLU A 778 -41.72 -39.29 -15.63
N ASP A 779 -40.44 -39.62 -15.76
CA ASP A 779 -39.98 -40.99 -16.06
C ASP A 779 -39.46 -41.76 -14.83
N ARG A 780 -39.42 -41.10 -13.66
CA ARG A 780 -38.75 -41.61 -12.45
C ARG A 780 -39.61 -41.26 -11.26
N GLU A 781 -40.40 -42.23 -10.81
CA GLU A 781 -41.37 -42.16 -9.71
C GLU A 781 -40.75 -41.63 -8.40
N ASN A 782 -40.34 -40.35 -8.31
CA ASN A 782 -40.04 -39.53 -7.11
C ASN A 782 -38.71 -38.72 -7.09
N TYR A 783 -37.90 -38.67 -8.15
CA TYR A 783 -36.67 -37.84 -8.14
C TYR A 783 -36.28 -37.34 -9.54
N ALA A 784 -35.47 -36.27 -9.58
CA ALA A 784 -34.86 -35.74 -10.80
C ALA A 784 -33.39 -36.19 -10.91
N LEU A 785 -32.91 -36.45 -12.12
CA LEU A 785 -31.51 -36.73 -12.39
C LEU A 785 -30.97 -35.72 -13.41
N ILE A 786 -29.81 -35.14 -13.10
CA ILE A 786 -29.13 -34.14 -13.92
C ILE A 786 -27.75 -34.72 -14.28
N THR A 787 -27.69 -35.51 -15.35
CA THR A 787 -26.45 -36.03 -15.93
C THR A 787 -26.03 -35.20 -17.14
N THR A 788 -24.90 -35.57 -17.74
CA THR A 788 -24.45 -35.06 -19.04
C THR A 788 -25.52 -35.20 -20.13
N GLU A 789 -26.35 -36.25 -20.12
CA GLU A 789 -27.45 -36.41 -21.08
C GLU A 789 -28.50 -35.31 -20.97
N GLN A 790 -28.86 -34.90 -19.75
CA GLN A 790 -29.78 -33.77 -19.54
C GLN A 790 -29.11 -32.45 -19.95
N ILE A 791 -27.80 -32.29 -19.72
CA ILE A 791 -27.06 -31.10 -20.19
C ILE A 791 -27.04 -31.04 -21.72
N ASP A 792 -26.84 -32.17 -22.41
CA ASP A 792 -26.89 -32.26 -23.87
C ASP A 792 -28.29 -31.95 -24.43
N GLU A 793 -29.35 -32.28 -23.70
CA GLU A 793 -30.70 -31.88 -24.07
C GLU A 793 -30.90 -30.36 -23.93
N ILE A 794 -30.41 -29.77 -22.84
CA ILE A 794 -30.41 -28.31 -22.64
C ILE A 794 -29.62 -27.64 -23.78
N ASP A 795 -28.42 -28.11 -24.09
CA ASP A 795 -27.61 -27.61 -25.21
C ASP A 795 -28.40 -27.64 -26.52
N ARG A 796 -28.99 -28.79 -26.89
CA ARG A 796 -29.80 -28.93 -28.10
C ARG A 796 -30.98 -27.95 -28.13
N LYS A 797 -31.69 -27.76 -27.02
CA LYS A 797 -32.82 -26.82 -26.92
C LYS A 797 -32.37 -25.37 -27.10
N VAL A 798 -31.28 -24.96 -26.44
CA VAL A 798 -30.72 -23.61 -26.51
C VAL A 798 -30.16 -23.32 -27.90
N THR A 799 -29.40 -24.26 -28.46
CA THR A 799 -28.84 -24.24 -29.82
C THR A 799 -29.94 -24.07 -30.88
N ARG A 800 -31.06 -24.80 -30.74
CA ARG A 800 -32.22 -24.62 -31.62
C ARG A 800 -32.80 -23.21 -31.55
N ILE A 801 -33.03 -22.67 -30.35
CA ILE A 801 -33.56 -21.31 -30.18
C ILE A 801 -32.58 -20.28 -30.76
N ALA A 802 -31.28 -20.45 -30.48
CA ALA A 802 -30.24 -19.60 -31.05
C ALA A 802 -30.27 -19.57 -32.59
N SER A 803 -30.53 -20.72 -33.22
CA SER A 803 -30.65 -20.83 -34.69
C SER A 803 -31.89 -20.12 -35.27
N GLU A 804 -32.95 -19.99 -34.48
CA GLU A 804 -34.20 -19.32 -34.88
C GLU A 804 -34.11 -17.78 -34.75
N LEU A 805 -33.18 -17.28 -33.93
CA LEU A 805 -33.00 -15.83 -33.66
C LEU A 805 -32.33 -15.04 -34.78
N GLY A 806 -31.96 -15.67 -35.91
CA GLY A 806 -31.60 -15.01 -37.17
C GLY A 806 -30.35 -14.11 -37.16
N ASP A 807 -29.53 -14.17 -36.11
CA ASP A 807 -28.32 -13.36 -35.97
C ASP A 807 -27.12 -14.10 -36.59
N ASP A 808 -26.40 -13.46 -37.51
CA ASP A 808 -25.22 -14.05 -38.15
C ASP A 808 -24.11 -14.39 -37.14
N ARG A 809 -24.12 -13.77 -35.95
CA ARG A 809 -23.24 -14.11 -34.82
C ARG A 809 -23.62 -15.42 -34.11
N LEU A 810 -24.86 -15.91 -34.29
CA LEU A 810 -25.37 -17.15 -33.69
C LEU A 810 -25.35 -18.34 -34.67
N ARG A 811 -25.02 -18.13 -35.95
CA ARG A 811 -24.95 -19.18 -36.99
C ARG A 811 -24.06 -20.39 -36.65
N PRO A 812 -22.89 -20.27 -35.98
CA PRO A 812 -22.07 -21.42 -35.58
C PRO A 812 -22.79 -22.42 -34.67
N TYR A 813 -23.83 -21.97 -33.95
CA TYR A 813 -24.67 -22.78 -33.08
C TYR A 813 -25.98 -23.22 -33.76
N SER A 814 -26.16 -22.94 -35.04
CA SER A 814 -27.17 -23.70 -35.78
C SER A 814 -26.63 -25.12 -36.02
N PRO A 815 -27.50 -26.14 -36.17
CA PRO A 815 -27.05 -27.45 -36.61
C PRO A 815 -26.15 -27.39 -37.86
N ALA A 816 -26.39 -26.40 -38.74
CA ALA A 816 -25.59 -26.16 -39.95
C ALA A 816 -24.22 -25.50 -39.69
N GLY A 817 -24.01 -24.84 -38.55
CA GLY A 817 -22.76 -24.17 -38.19
C GLY A 817 -21.79 -25.04 -37.39
N ARG A 818 -22.27 -26.08 -36.71
CA ARG A 818 -21.41 -27.07 -36.01
C ARG A 818 -20.79 -28.11 -36.96
N GLU A 819 -21.32 -28.26 -38.17
CA GLU A 819 -20.82 -29.17 -39.20
C GLU A 819 -19.76 -28.54 -40.14
N THR A 820 -19.48 -27.23 -39.98
CA THR A 820 -18.48 -26.45 -40.72
C THR A 820 -17.34 -26.02 -39.82
#